data_AF-A0A0F4YX64-F1
#
_entry.id   AF-A0A0F4YX64-F1
#
_cell.length_a   1.000
_cell.length_b   1.000
_cell.length_c   1.000
_cell.angle_alpha   90.00
_cell.angle_beta   90.00
_cell.angle_gamma   90.00
#
_symmetry.space_group_name_H-M   'P 1'
#
loop_
_entity.id
_entity.type
_entity.pdbx_description
1 polymer ?
#
loop_
_entity_poly.entity_id
_entity_poly.type
_entity_poly.pdbx_seq_one_letter_code
_entity_poly.pdbx_strand_id
1 'polypeptide(L)'
;MLLTCFREIPKLQFAIRIFSTLVRYDRLALPRLKFYSRLSDKQLHYGLSAMIQMHLVFHYTSYDDGVTYYEANTQSAYYLIRSGKILEVVANRLGEYAATVLSTIMYLGHAQVSYLETLPELLSEQPKETQTNGVSSDHEHSDQDEGVEKEDGDDAEKHTSIPNGDHASNEESRLRLHSTLKALAAHGYIIRVRDAHFQSHADIVMDAERSIKSRPDMKGLKGKKLDEALVEAVERLVKERTDGDLTRGLMFKGIPRGVKRRHANGIANGSNKRPRLEPSVAHAVAEDDSEEDDWSDDDVVEDTSDLIVRVNYEKLDVVFRNRRLVELAEQYSSAVTAQVYETLLRLIEYQTPRCRDQPEIPPEGEEGERYSVAIPLHTLAEEVDPQLDLAGSIGPMDPSQPPGRRGKRPLENGVNGDGEDEPDGALKGNRTHDIDQHLTLLAQPPYNFCSRRLSSGIPSWTVEYRHLARHLRHLEIERIVGTRYGSAALRVIRILLAKGKLDEKRLQEISLLSSKDLRQVLGGMQATGFVDLQEVPRDAQRQPSRTIYLWFYDPDRVCRNLLQDTYKAMSRCLQRIRFERNRLREFLDKTERSDVKGNEERYLSEAELKTLQQWRDKEALLLGEVSRLDDLVAVLRDF
;
A
#
# COMPACT_ATOMS: atom_id res chain seq x y z
N MET A 1 -10.41 15.62 -0.69
CA MET A 1 -11.02 14.29 -0.59
C MET A 1 -12.35 14.23 0.17
N LEU A 2 -12.50 14.72 1.41
CA LEU A 2 -13.82 14.71 2.12
C LEU A 2 -14.99 15.40 1.38
N LEU A 3 -14.73 16.20 0.34
CA LEU A 3 -15.74 16.81 -0.54
C LEU A 3 -15.87 16.14 -1.92
N THR A 4 -15.01 15.17 -2.24
CA THR A 4 -15.00 14.43 -3.51
C THR A 4 -15.42 12.97 -3.33
N CYS A 5 -15.16 12.35 -2.17
CA CYS A 5 -15.72 11.04 -1.81
C CYS A 5 -17.20 11.15 -1.43
N PHE A 6 -17.63 12.27 -0.83
CA PHE A 6 -19.02 12.54 -0.43
C PHE A 6 -19.77 13.42 -1.44
N ARG A 7 -19.37 13.38 -2.71
CA ARG A 7 -19.81 14.32 -3.77
C ARG A 7 -21.31 14.22 -4.08
N GLU A 8 -21.95 13.11 -3.71
CA GLU A 8 -23.38 12.85 -3.93
C GLU A 8 -24.29 13.27 -2.75
N ILE A 9 -23.74 13.69 -1.60
CA ILE A 9 -24.56 13.97 -0.41
C ILE A 9 -24.39 15.43 0.07
N PRO A 10 -25.25 16.36 -0.42
CA PRO A 10 -25.40 17.71 0.14
C PRO A 10 -25.66 17.72 1.66
N LYS A 11 -26.17 16.59 2.19
CA LYS A 11 -26.44 16.32 3.61
C LYS A 11 -25.20 15.95 4.44
N LEU A 12 -23.94 16.28 4.06
CA LEU A 12 -22.76 16.05 4.92
C LEU A 12 -21.93 17.30 5.27
N GLN A 13 -22.39 18.53 4.96
CA GLN A 13 -21.71 19.75 5.42
C GLN A 13 -21.52 19.80 6.96
N PHE A 14 -22.43 19.19 7.72
CA PHE A 14 -22.30 19.11 9.17
C PHE A 14 -21.17 18.18 9.62
N ALA A 15 -20.85 17.10 8.92
CA ALA A 15 -19.74 16.21 9.28
C ALA A 15 -18.39 16.96 9.26
N ILE A 16 -18.15 17.76 8.20
CA ILE A 16 -16.96 18.65 8.12
C ILE A 16 -16.92 19.61 9.32
N ARG A 17 -18.07 20.14 9.74
CA ARG A 17 -18.16 21.06 10.88
C ARG A 17 -17.92 20.36 12.22
N ILE A 18 -18.36 19.13 12.40
CA ILE A 18 -18.08 18.34 13.61
C ILE A 18 -16.59 17.99 13.65
N PHE A 19 -16.04 17.41 12.57
CA PHE A 19 -14.62 17.04 12.48
C PHE A 19 -13.70 18.25 12.72
N SER A 20 -13.96 19.40 12.09
CA SER A 20 -13.18 20.63 12.32
C SER A 20 -13.37 21.24 13.71
N THR A 21 -14.50 20.96 14.40
CA THR A 21 -14.69 21.33 15.81
C THR A 21 -13.83 20.45 16.71
N LEU A 22 -13.82 19.13 16.48
CA LEU A 22 -12.99 18.17 17.21
C LEU A 22 -11.48 18.41 16.97
N VAL A 23 -11.04 18.68 15.74
CA VAL A 23 -9.62 19.03 15.47
C VAL A 23 -9.21 20.34 16.15
N ARG A 24 -10.14 21.26 16.42
CA ARG A 24 -9.84 22.58 17.03
C ARG A 24 -9.88 22.58 18.56
N TYR A 25 -10.79 21.82 19.15
CA TYR A 25 -11.04 21.79 20.59
C TYR A 25 -10.68 20.45 21.24
N ASP A 26 -10.05 19.56 20.47
CA ASP A 26 -9.72 18.20 20.85
C ASP A 26 -10.97 17.39 21.27
N ARG A 27 -10.78 16.40 22.13
CA ARG A 27 -11.80 15.52 22.69
C ARG A 27 -12.97 16.26 23.36
N LEU A 28 -14.19 16.02 22.87
CA LEU A 28 -15.42 16.66 23.36
C LEU A 28 -16.55 15.67 23.62
N ALA A 29 -17.26 15.86 24.74
CA ALA A 29 -18.56 15.22 25.00
C ALA A 29 -19.68 15.87 24.15
N LEU A 30 -20.74 15.12 23.86
CA LEU A 30 -21.85 15.53 22.98
C LEU A 30 -22.42 16.95 23.29
N PRO A 31 -22.67 17.36 24.56
CA PRO A 31 -23.20 18.69 24.85
C PRO A 31 -22.24 19.84 24.50
N ARG A 32 -20.93 19.65 24.71
CA ARG A 32 -19.90 20.63 24.32
C ARG A 32 -19.74 20.66 22.80
N LEU A 33 -19.77 19.50 22.16
CA LEU A 33 -19.72 19.39 20.71
C LEU A 33 -20.90 20.11 20.03
N LYS A 34 -22.11 20.00 20.59
CA LYS A 34 -23.29 20.79 20.21
C LYS A 34 -23.04 22.29 20.33
N PHE A 35 -22.56 22.73 21.48
CA PHE A 35 -22.30 24.15 21.76
C PHE A 35 -21.31 24.78 20.78
N TYR A 36 -20.15 24.15 20.56
CA TYR A 36 -19.11 24.68 19.68
C TYR A 36 -19.47 24.55 18.18
N SER A 37 -20.06 23.42 17.77
CA SER A 37 -20.45 23.22 16.37
C SER A 37 -21.70 24.00 15.96
N ARG A 38 -22.56 24.40 16.92
CA ARG A 38 -23.87 25.05 16.67
C ARG A 38 -24.75 24.25 15.70
N LEU A 39 -24.72 22.93 15.79
CA LEU A 39 -25.57 22.00 15.05
C LEU A 39 -26.76 21.55 15.90
N SER A 40 -27.85 21.11 15.27
CA SER A 40 -28.96 20.47 15.99
C SER A 40 -28.60 19.06 16.43
N ASP A 41 -29.27 18.53 17.45
CA ASP A 41 -29.01 17.16 17.93
C ASP A 41 -29.16 16.13 16.81
N LYS A 42 -30.20 16.28 15.96
CA LYS A 42 -30.42 15.40 14.81
C LYS A 42 -29.25 15.44 13.80
N GLN A 43 -28.66 16.61 13.56
CA GLN A 43 -27.47 16.75 12.70
C GLN A 43 -26.21 16.15 13.35
N LEU A 44 -26.07 16.29 14.67
CA LEU A 44 -24.95 15.73 15.42
C LEU A 44 -24.97 14.21 15.42
N HIS A 45 -26.10 13.59 15.74
CA HIS A 45 -26.19 12.12 15.77
C HIS A 45 -25.93 11.53 14.37
N TYR A 46 -26.59 12.00 13.32
CA TYR A 46 -26.31 11.51 11.96
C TYR A 46 -24.86 11.78 11.51
N GLY A 47 -24.31 12.95 11.84
CA GLY A 47 -22.93 13.29 11.50
C GLY A 47 -21.91 12.42 12.23
N LEU A 48 -22.13 12.15 13.52
CA LEU A 48 -21.28 11.27 14.32
C LEU A 48 -21.39 9.82 13.83
N SER A 49 -22.60 9.28 13.63
CA SER A 49 -22.78 7.92 13.09
C SER A 49 -22.07 7.75 11.75
N ALA A 50 -22.23 8.69 10.81
CA ALA A 50 -21.55 8.62 9.52
C ALA A 50 -20.02 8.75 9.62
N MET A 51 -19.49 9.52 10.57
CA MET A 51 -18.04 9.63 10.75
C MET A 51 -17.44 8.44 11.51
N ILE A 52 -18.17 7.83 12.44
CA ILE A 52 -17.78 6.60 13.13
C ILE A 52 -17.76 5.44 12.14
N GLN A 53 -18.78 5.33 11.27
CA GLN A 53 -18.83 4.36 10.16
C GLN A 53 -17.54 4.41 9.30
N MET A 54 -17.10 5.63 8.98
CA MET A 54 -15.91 5.90 8.17
C MET A 54 -14.60 5.96 8.98
N HIS A 55 -14.63 5.58 10.27
CA HIS A 55 -13.51 5.65 11.22
C HIS A 55 -12.81 7.03 11.32
N LEU A 56 -13.52 8.12 11.01
CA LEU A 56 -13.03 9.50 11.09
C LEU A 56 -13.13 10.10 12.50
N VAL A 57 -13.91 9.47 13.38
CA VAL A 57 -14.09 9.91 14.77
C VAL A 57 -13.96 8.71 15.69
N PHE A 58 -13.09 8.82 16.69
CA PHE A 58 -13.05 7.90 17.81
C PHE A 58 -14.13 8.24 18.83
N HIS A 59 -14.60 7.25 19.59
CA HIS A 59 -15.45 7.44 20.74
C HIS A 59 -14.99 6.59 21.94
N TYR A 60 -15.10 7.15 23.14
CA TYR A 60 -14.86 6.42 24.38
C TYR A 60 -15.85 6.87 25.44
N THR A 61 -16.54 5.90 26.06
CA THR A 61 -17.41 6.14 27.21
C THR A 61 -16.62 5.87 28.47
N SER A 62 -16.42 6.91 29.29
CA SER A 62 -15.65 6.78 30.52
C SER A 62 -16.45 6.01 31.58
N TYR A 63 -15.78 5.06 32.25
CA TYR A 63 -16.36 4.30 33.36
C TYR A 63 -16.56 5.14 34.62
N ASP A 64 -15.86 6.27 34.73
CA ASP A 64 -15.81 7.06 35.98
C ASP A 64 -16.97 8.07 36.07
N ASP A 65 -17.47 8.55 34.93
CA ASP A 65 -18.58 9.51 34.82
C ASP A 65 -19.73 9.06 33.88
N GLY A 66 -19.57 7.96 33.15
CA GLY A 66 -20.53 7.46 32.17
C GLY A 66 -20.63 8.31 30.89
N VAL A 67 -19.74 9.28 30.68
CA VAL A 67 -19.85 10.23 29.56
C VAL A 67 -19.10 9.71 28.33
N THR A 68 -19.78 9.73 27.18
CA THR A 68 -19.13 9.48 25.87
C THR A 68 -18.44 10.74 25.36
N TYR A 69 -17.15 10.60 25.09
CA TYR A 69 -16.29 11.60 24.48
C TYR A 69 -15.98 11.20 23.04
N TYR A 70 -15.90 12.19 22.15
CA TYR A 70 -15.54 12.02 20.74
C TYR A 70 -14.24 12.75 20.42
N GLU A 71 -13.42 12.19 19.55
CA GLU A 71 -12.11 12.72 19.14
C GLU A 71 -11.93 12.55 17.62
N ALA A 72 -11.21 13.45 16.94
CA ALA A 72 -11.01 13.37 15.49
C ALA A 72 -9.82 12.48 15.12
N ASN A 73 -10.08 11.39 14.38
CA ASN A 73 -9.04 10.55 13.82
C ASN A 73 -8.44 11.20 12.56
N THR A 74 -7.37 11.96 12.75
CA THR A 74 -6.68 12.69 11.67
C THR A 74 -5.93 11.77 10.71
N GLN A 75 -5.43 10.61 11.16
CA GLN A 75 -4.74 9.65 10.30
C GLN A 75 -5.71 8.97 9.34
N SER A 76 -6.88 8.50 9.81
CA SER A 76 -7.91 7.94 8.91
C SER A 76 -8.49 8.97 7.95
N ALA A 77 -8.61 10.24 8.37
CA ALA A 77 -8.97 11.32 7.45
C ALA A 77 -7.90 11.57 6.37
N TYR A 78 -6.64 11.28 6.65
CA TYR A 78 -5.55 11.36 5.67
C TYR A 78 -5.60 10.23 4.63
N TYR A 79 -5.94 8.99 5.02
CA TYR A 79 -6.01 7.86 4.06
C TYR A 79 -7.05 8.05 2.95
N LEU A 80 -8.07 8.90 3.16
CA LEU A 80 -8.97 9.32 2.09
C LEU A 80 -8.24 9.97 0.90
N ILE A 81 -7.02 10.50 1.09
CA ILE A 81 -6.16 11.05 0.04
C ILE A 81 -5.48 9.92 -0.77
N ARG A 82 -5.18 8.78 -0.12
CA ARG A 82 -4.44 7.65 -0.72
C ARG A 82 -5.30 6.66 -1.51
N SER A 83 -6.63 6.81 -1.52
CA SER A 83 -7.54 5.84 -2.15
C SER A 83 -7.14 5.46 -3.58
N GLY A 84 -6.80 6.43 -4.43
CA GLY A 84 -6.33 6.16 -5.80
C GLY A 84 -5.09 5.26 -5.86
N LYS A 85 -4.06 5.54 -5.05
CA LYS A 85 -2.83 4.72 -5.00
C LYS A 85 -3.07 3.33 -4.42
N ILE A 86 -3.95 3.23 -3.41
CA ILE A 86 -4.33 1.95 -2.80
C ILE A 86 -4.99 1.05 -3.85
N LEU A 87 -5.95 1.61 -4.60
CA LEU A 87 -6.66 0.89 -5.64
C LEU A 87 -5.75 0.54 -6.83
N GLU A 88 -4.83 1.42 -7.23
CA GLU A 88 -3.79 1.13 -8.23
C GLU A 88 -2.93 -0.08 -7.83
N VAL A 89 -2.41 -0.09 -6.61
CA VAL A 89 -1.58 -1.19 -6.08
C VAL A 89 -2.35 -2.51 -6.03
N VAL A 90 -3.63 -2.46 -5.65
CA VAL A 90 -4.48 -3.65 -5.53
C VAL A 90 -4.88 -4.17 -6.91
N ALA A 91 -5.22 -3.29 -7.86
CA ALA A 91 -5.49 -3.66 -9.25
C ALA A 91 -4.26 -4.33 -9.90
N ASN A 92 -3.07 -3.76 -9.70
CA ASN A 92 -1.82 -4.30 -10.25
C ASN A 92 -1.41 -5.66 -9.64
N ARG A 93 -1.79 -5.94 -8.37
CA ARG A 93 -1.38 -7.17 -7.67
C ARG A 93 -2.43 -8.27 -7.65
N LEU A 94 -3.72 -7.92 -7.63
CA LEU A 94 -4.85 -8.84 -7.43
C LEU A 94 -5.95 -8.70 -8.50
N GLY A 95 -5.79 -7.78 -9.46
CA GLY A 95 -6.72 -7.55 -10.57
C GLY A 95 -7.82 -6.53 -10.28
N GLU A 96 -8.45 -6.05 -11.36
CA GLU A 96 -9.46 -4.99 -11.34
C GLU A 96 -10.65 -5.31 -10.41
N TYR A 97 -11.11 -6.56 -10.37
CA TYR A 97 -12.23 -6.95 -9.50
C TYR A 97 -11.88 -6.83 -8.01
N ALA A 98 -10.64 -7.17 -7.61
CA ALA A 98 -10.18 -6.98 -6.24
C ALA A 98 -10.09 -5.50 -5.86
N ALA A 99 -9.72 -4.63 -6.81
CA ALA A 99 -9.78 -3.18 -6.62
C ALA A 99 -11.22 -2.67 -6.49
N THR A 100 -12.17 -3.18 -7.28
CA THR A 100 -13.61 -2.85 -7.12
C THR A 100 -14.13 -3.26 -5.74
N VAL A 101 -13.91 -4.52 -5.31
CA VAL A 101 -14.31 -5.00 -3.97
C VAL A 101 -13.73 -4.13 -2.86
N LEU A 102 -12.43 -3.81 -2.94
CA LEU A 102 -11.78 -2.96 -1.94
C LEU A 102 -12.31 -1.52 -1.99
N SER A 103 -12.59 -0.97 -3.17
CA SER A 103 -13.18 0.36 -3.36
C SER A 103 -14.56 0.46 -2.69
N THR A 104 -15.40 -0.57 -2.84
CA THR A 104 -16.71 -0.66 -2.17
C THR A 104 -16.56 -0.70 -0.65
N ILE A 105 -15.61 -1.50 -0.11
CA ILE A 105 -15.30 -1.51 1.33
C ILE A 105 -14.79 -0.13 1.81
N MET A 106 -13.92 0.54 1.03
CA MET A 106 -13.44 1.90 1.34
C MET A 106 -14.57 2.94 1.36
N TYR A 107 -15.54 2.82 0.46
CA TYR A 107 -16.70 3.71 0.37
C TYR A 107 -17.67 3.54 1.54
N LEU A 108 -17.88 2.29 1.99
CA LEU A 108 -18.71 1.95 3.15
C LEU A 108 -17.99 2.18 4.50
N GLY A 109 -16.66 2.35 4.48
CA GLY A 109 -15.80 2.49 5.66
C GLY A 109 -15.49 1.14 6.31
N HIS A 110 -16.54 0.39 6.64
CA HIS A 110 -16.52 -1.03 6.97
C HIS A 110 -17.85 -1.68 6.54
N ALA A 111 -17.85 -2.98 6.27
CA ALA A 111 -19.04 -3.69 5.79
C ALA A 111 -19.08 -5.13 6.32
N GLN A 112 -20.28 -5.65 6.55
CA GLN A 112 -20.51 -7.08 6.77
C GLN A 112 -20.44 -7.81 5.42
N VAL A 113 -19.83 -9.00 5.38
CA VAL A 113 -19.69 -9.79 4.14
C VAL A 113 -21.05 -10.13 3.52
N SER A 114 -22.03 -10.57 4.32
CA SER A 114 -23.41 -10.80 3.85
C SER A 114 -24.04 -9.59 3.17
N TYR A 115 -23.70 -8.36 3.60
CA TYR A 115 -24.16 -7.15 2.93
C TYR A 115 -23.46 -6.92 1.58
N LEU A 116 -22.14 -7.18 1.50
CA LEU A 116 -21.39 -7.10 0.24
C LEU A 116 -21.94 -8.08 -0.82
N GLU A 117 -22.40 -9.26 -0.40
CA GLU A 117 -23.07 -10.23 -1.28
C GLU A 117 -24.39 -9.73 -1.88
N THR A 118 -25.00 -8.68 -1.33
CA THR A 118 -26.25 -8.08 -1.88
C THR A 118 -26.01 -6.98 -2.90
N LEU A 119 -24.75 -6.54 -3.09
CA LEU A 119 -24.43 -5.37 -3.91
C LEU A 119 -24.34 -5.74 -5.40
N PRO A 120 -25.20 -5.18 -6.29
CA PRO A 120 -25.17 -5.49 -7.72
C PRO A 120 -23.84 -5.18 -8.40
N GLU A 121 -23.10 -4.20 -7.87
CA GLU A 121 -21.76 -3.79 -8.32
C GLU A 121 -20.69 -4.88 -8.18
N LEU A 122 -20.88 -5.81 -7.23
CA LEU A 122 -19.95 -6.93 -6.97
C LEU A 122 -20.43 -8.24 -7.63
N LEU A 123 -21.74 -8.37 -7.81
CA LEU A 123 -22.38 -9.53 -8.45
C LEU A 123 -22.37 -9.48 -9.98
N SER A 124 -22.50 -8.30 -10.59
CA SER A 124 -22.46 -8.19 -12.05
C SER A 124 -21.07 -8.52 -12.59
N GLU A 125 -21.02 -9.23 -13.71
CA GLU A 125 -19.91 -9.06 -14.65
C GLU A 125 -20.10 -7.70 -15.31
N GLN A 126 -19.12 -6.80 -15.18
CA GLN A 126 -19.07 -5.61 -16.03
C GLN A 126 -18.23 -5.94 -17.27
N PRO A 127 -18.84 -6.29 -18.42
CA PRO A 127 -18.15 -6.13 -19.68
C PRO A 127 -17.90 -4.63 -19.89
N LYS A 128 -16.64 -4.20 -19.79
CA LYS A 128 -16.23 -2.94 -20.43
C LYS A 128 -16.46 -3.15 -21.92
N GLU A 129 -17.41 -2.42 -22.53
CA GLU A 129 -17.77 -2.57 -23.94
C GLU A 129 -16.60 -2.22 -24.87
N THR A 130 -15.76 -3.20 -25.19
CA THR A 130 -14.91 -3.14 -26.39
C THR A 130 -15.81 -3.33 -27.61
N GLN A 131 -16.23 -2.21 -28.22
CA GLN A 131 -16.94 -2.22 -29.49
C GLN A 131 -16.04 -2.78 -30.61
N THR A 132 -16.20 -4.07 -30.91
CA THR A 132 -15.67 -4.66 -32.14
C THR A 132 -16.77 -4.64 -33.20
N ASN A 133 -16.63 -3.77 -34.21
CA ASN A 133 -17.56 -3.66 -35.32
C ASN A 133 -17.67 -4.99 -36.10
N GLY A 134 -18.78 -5.70 -35.90
CA GLY A 134 -19.21 -6.81 -36.76
C GLY A 134 -20.01 -6.26 -37.94
N VAL A 135 -19.50 -6.46 -39.15
CA VAL A 135 -20.13 -5.97 -40.40
C VAL A 135 -21.45 -6.68 -40.66
N SER A 136 -22.54 -5.92 -40.77
CA SER A 136 -23.77 -6.38 -41.42
C SER A 136 -23.52 -6.52 -42.91
N SER A 137 -23.71 -7.73 -43.45
CA SER A 137 -23.87 -7.98 -44.88
C SER A 137 -25.30 -8.45 -45.10
N ASP A 138 -26.09 -7.64 -45.78
CA ASP A 138 -27.42 -8.03 -46.22
C ASP A 138 -27.35 -9.22 -47.19
N HIS A 139 -28.39 -10.06 -47.18
CA HIS A 139 -29.09 -10.47 -48.40
C HIS A 139 -30.41 -11.18 -48.05
N GLU A 140 -31.53 -10.49 -48.29
CA GLU A 140 -32.85 -11.11 -48.40
C GLU A 140 -33.04 -11.73 -49.80
N HIS A 141 -33.67 -12.91 -49.86
CA HIS A 141 -34.47 -13.46 -50.98
C HIS A 141 -35.09 -14.78 -50.46
N SER A 142 -36.36 -14.87 -50.07
CA SER A 142 -37.65 -14.71 -50.79
C SER A 142 -38.23 -16.03 -51.33
N ASP A 143 -39.40 -16.38 -50.77
CA ASP A 143 -40.53 -17.12 -51.36
C ASP A 143 -40.67 -18.67 -51.28
N GLN A 144 -41.77 -19.08 -50.60
CA GLN A 144 -42.87 -20.00 -51.03
C GLN A 144 -42.51 -21.49 -51.33
N ASP A 145 -43.17 -22.58 -50.90
CA ASP A 145 -44.59 -22.86 -50.57
C ASP A 145 -44.79 -24.37 -50.20
N GLU A 146 -46.03 -24.74 -49.82
CA GLU A 146 -46.72 -26.06 -49.77
C GLU A 146 -46.10 -27.34 -49.10
N GLY A 147 -46.94 -28.17 -48.44
CA GLY A 147 -46.52 -29.51 -47.98
C GLY A 147 -47.39 -30.32 -46.98
N VAL A 148 -48.67 -30.54 -47.29
CA VAL A 148 -49.67 -31.41 -46.58
C VAL A 148 -49.27 -32.92 -46.66
N GLU A 149 -49.45 -33.86 -45.70
CA GLU A 149 -50.29 -34.03 -44.47
C GLU A 149 -49.74 -35.17 -43.52
N LYS A 150 -50.36 -35.37 -42.32
CA LYS A 150 -50.50 -36.62 -41.50
C LYS A 150 -49.24 -37.23 -40.79
N GLU A 151 -49.35 -37.96 -39.66
CA GLU A 151 -50.50 -38.55 -38.93
C GLU A 151 -50.24 -38.67 -37.39
N ASP A 152 -51.32 -38.64 -36.60
CA ASP A 152 -51.60 -38.99 -35.18
C ASP A 152 -50.51 -39.44 -34.16
N GLY A 153 -50.67 -39.03 -32.88
CA GLY A 153 -50.13 -39.79 -31.73
C GLY A 153 -49.92 -39.08 -30.38
N ASP A 154 -50.99 -38.97 -29.57
CA ASP A 154 -51.04 -38.83 -28.09
C ASP A 154 -50.46 -37.61 -27.32
N ASP A 155 -51.16 -37.32 -26.21
CA ASP A 155 -50.93 -36.21 -25.28
C ASP A 155 -49.64 -36.34 -24.44
N ALA A 156 -48.87 -35.26 -24.37
CA ALA A 156 -47.85 -35.05 -23.34
C ALA A 156 -47.94 -33.63 -22.76
N GLU A 157 -47.92 -33.53 -21.43
CA GLU A 157 -48.24 -32.31 -20.69
C GLU A 157 -47.24 -31.17 -20.92
N LYS A 158 -47.74 -29.93 -20.96
CA LYS A 158 -46.92 -28.71 -21.02
C LYS A 158 -46.15 -28.49 -19.72
N HIS A 159 -44.96 -29.07 -19.62
CA HIS A 159 -43.95 -28.56 -18.69
C HIS A 159 -43.37 -27.24 -19.21
N THR A 160 -43.82 -26.13 -18.63
CA THR A 160 -43.17 -24.83 -18.78
C THR A 160 -41.81 -24.85 -18.10
N SER A 161 -40.75 -25.02 -18.90
CA SER A 161 -39.37 -24.88 -18.46
C SER A 161 -39.05 -23.41 -18.14
N ILE A 162 -39.15 -23.08 -16.85
CA ILE A 162 -38.60 -21.84 -16.29
C ILE A 162 -37.07 -21.87 -16.52
N PRO A 163 -36.46 -20.83 -17.10
CA PRO A 163 -35.02 -20.83 -17.37
C PRO A 163 -34.24 -20.70 -16.06
N ASN A 164 -33.60 -21.78 -15.64
CA ASN A 164 -32.86 -21.90 -14.37
C ASN A 164 -31.49 -21.15 -14.36
N GLY A 165 -31.31 -20.15 -15.23
CA GLY A 165 -30.02 -19.51 -15.51
C GLY A 165 -29.54 -18.50 -14.47
N ASP A 166 -30.46 -17.75 -13.85
CA ASP A 166 -30.12 -16.65 -12.94
C ASP A 166 -29.62 -17.09 -11.56
N HIS A 167 -29.88 -18.33 -11.14
CA HIS A 167 -29.37 -18.81 -9.85
C HIS A 167 -27.89 -19.22 -9.92
N ALA A 168 -27.48 -19.88 -11.01
CA ALA A 168 -26.10 -20.33 -11.20
C ALA A 168 -25.11 -19.16 -11.36
N SER A 169 -25.48 -18.10 -12.10
CA SER A 169 -24.64 -16.92 -12.31
C SER A 169 -24.42 -16.10 -11.03
N ASN A 170 -25.44 -16.01 -10.18
CA ASN A 170 -25.33 -15.36 -8.87
C ASN A 170 -24.48 -16.17 -7.89
N GLU A 171 -24.56 -17.51 -7.93
CA GLU A 171 -23.72 -18.38 -7.10
C GLU A 171 -22.24 -18.31 -7.49
N GLU A 172 -21.92 -18.35 -8.79
CA GLU A 172 -20.56 -18.15 -9.30
C GLU A 172 -19.99 -16.77 -8.91
N SER A 173 -20.81 -15.71 -9.01
CA SER A 173 -20.40 -14.36 -8.61
C SER A 173 -20.17 -14.23 -7.10
N ARG A 174 -20.92 -14.95 -6.26
CA ARG A 174 -20.66 -15.05 -4.81
C ARG A 174 -19.34 -15.78 -4.53
N LEU A 175 -19.06 -16.89 -5.22
CA LEU A 175 -17.78 -17.60 -5.11
C LEU A 175 -16.58 -16.74 -5.55
N ARG A 176 -16.75 -15.93 -6.61
CA ARG A 176 -15.77 -14.93 -7.05
C ARG A 176 -15.52 -13.85 -5.98
N LEU A 177 -16.58 -13.36 -5.33
CA LEU A 177 -16.46 -12.41 -4.21
C LEU A 177 -15.69 -13.03 -3.03
N HIS A 178 -16.08 -14.23 -2.59
CA HIS A 178 -15.44 -14.92 -1.45
C HIS A 178 -13.97 -15.26 -1.70
N SER A 179 -13.62 -15.78 -2.88
CA SER A 179 -12.22 -16.03 -3.25
C SER A 179 -11.40 -14.74 -3.32
N THR A 180 -12.00 -13.63 -3.77
CA THR A 180 -11.37 -12.30 -3.77
C THR A 180 -11.19 -11.74 -2.36
N LEU A 181 -12.16 -11.93 -1.46
CA LEU A 181 -12.04 -11.57 -0.03
C LEU A 181 -10.97 -12.42 0.66
N LYS A 182 -10.91 -13.74 0.42
CA LYS A 182 -9.82 -14.62 0.87
C LYS A 182 -8.46 -14.07 0.39
N ALA A 183 -8.32 -13.67 -0.89
CA ALA A 183 -7.07 -13.10 -1.41
C ALA A 183 -6.69 -11.75 -0.77
N LEU A 184 -7.65 -10.83 -0.61
CA LEU A 184 -7.43 -9.53 0.07
C LEU A 184 -7.03 -9.72 1.54
N ALA A 185 -7.62 -10.72 2.22
CA ALA A 185 -7.30 -11.10 3.59
C ALA A 185 -5.92 -11.73 3.72
N ALA A 186 -5.54 -12.63 2.80
CA ALA A 186 -4.22 -13.28 2.77
C ALA A 186 -3.08 -12.27 2.56
N HIS A 187 -3.27 -11.26 1.72
CA HIS A 187 -2.34 -10.13 1.59
C HIS A 187 -2.38 -9.16 2.79
N GLY A 188 -3.33 -9.32 3.71
CA GLY A 188 -3.53 -8.46 4.88
C GLY A 188 -4.08 -7.06 4.55
N TYR A 189 -4.63 -6.84 3.34
CA TYR A 189 -5.19 -5.56 2.91
C TYR A 189 -6.56 -5.27 3.53
N ILE A 190 -7.26 -6.30 4.00
CA ILE A 190 -8.45 -6.18 4.83
C ILE A 190 -8.25 -6.88 6.18
N ILE A 191 -8.93 -6.37 7.21
CA ILE A 191 -8.94 -6.91 8.58
C ILE A 191 -10.37 -6.95 9.13
N ARG A 192 -10.61 -7.83 10.10
CA ARG A 192 -11.85 -7.87 10.89
C ARG A 192 -11.95 -6.63 11.77
N VAL A 193 -13.12 -5.99 11.79
CA VAL A 193 -13.40 -4.87 12.70
C VAL A 193 -13.46 -5.36 14.15
N ARG A 194 -12.86 -4.59 15.06
CA ARG A 194 -12.96 -4.75 16.53
C ARG A 194 -13.44 -3.45 17.16
N ASP A 195 -14.09 -3.53 18.33
CA ASP A 195 -14.53 -2.34 19.09
C ASP A 195 -13.37 -1.38 19.41
N ALA A 196 -12.17 -1.93 19.64
CA ALA A 196 -10.95 -1.15 19.86
C ALA A 196 -10.58 -0.27 18.65
N HIS A 197 -10.99 -0.60 17.42
CA HIS A 197 -10.72 0.22 16.22
C HIS A 197 -11.54 1.52 16.16
N PHE A 198 -12.47 1.72 17.11
CA PHE A 198 -13.23 2.97 17.29
C PHE A 198 -12.72 3.82 18.47
N GLN A 199 -11.64 3.40 19.14
CA GLN A 199 -11.05 4.12 20.29
C GLN A 199 -9.68 4.70 19.93
N SER A 200 -9.28 5.77 20.62
CA SER A 200 -7.91 6.31 20.49
C SER A 200 -6.90 5.30 21.07
N HIS A 201 -5.66 5.27 20.56
CA HIS A 201 -4.63 4.39 21.13
C HIS A 201 -4.41 4.64 22.63
N ALA A 202 -4.45 5.91 23.05
CA ALA A 202 -4.35 6.29 24.45
C ALA A 202 -5.50 5.72 25.31
N ASP A 203 -6.74 5.76 24.83
CA ASP A 203 -7.89 5.18 25.53
C ASP A 203 -7.77 3.65 25.67
N ILE A 204 -7.34 2.95 24.60
CA ILE A 204 -7.17 1.48 24.62
C ILE A 204 -6.07 1.10 25.63
N VAL A 205 -4.95 1.84 25.65
CA VAL A 205 -3.84 1.64 26.60
C VAL A 205 -4.28 1.94 28.04
N MET A 206 -4.96 3.06 28.29
CA MET A 206 -5.44 3.42 29.63
C MET A 206 -6.46 2.40 30.19
N ASP A 207 -7.35 1.89 29.34
CA ASP A 207 -8.29 0.84 29.74
C ASP A 207 -7.60 -0.52 29.95
N ALA A 208 -6.65 -0.88 29.07
CA ALA A 208 -5.83 -2.07 29.26
C ALA A 208 -5.04 -2.00 30.58
N GLU A 209 -4.38 -0.88 30.87
CA GLU A 209 -3.71 -0.63 32.16
C GLU A 209 -4.67 -0.81 33.35
N ARG A 210 -5.87 -0.22 33.28
CA ARG A 210 -6.89 -0.32 34.34
C ARG A 210 -7.28 -1.78 34.59
N SER A 211 -7.51 -2.55 33.52
CA SER A 211 -7.86 -3.96 33.62
C SER A 211 -6.70 -4.82 34.17
N ILE A 212 -5.46 -4.61 33.71
CA ILE A 212 -4.27 -5.35 34.18
C ILE A 212 -3.95 -5.02 35.65
N LYS A 213 -4.00 -3.74 36.05
CA LYS A 213 -3.82 -3.30 37.46
C LYS A 213 -4.87 -3.89 38.41
N SER A 214 -6.03 -4.29 37.92
CA SER A 214 -7.07 -4.92 38.73
C SER A 214 -6.75 -6.39 39.09
N ARG A 215 -5.94 -7.09 38.28
CA ARG A 215 -5.64 -8.52 38.42
C ARG A 215 -4.93 -8.85 39.75
N PRO A 216 -5.23 -10.00 40.38
CA PRO A 216 -4.58 -10.40 41.63
C PRO A 216 -3.07 -10.63 41.45
N ASP A 217 -2.66 -11.24 40.33
CA ASP A 217 -1.27 -11.56 39.99
C ASP A 217 -0.36 -10.33 40.05
N MET A 218 -0.85 -9.19 39.53
CA MET A 218 -0.10 -7.93 39.45
C MET A 218 0.03 -7.25 40.82
N LYS A 219 -0.94 -7.43 41.71
CA LYS A 219 -0.93 -6.82 43.07
C LYS A 219 0.17 -7.39 43.98
N GLY A 220 0.74 -8.55 43.64
CA GLY A 220 1.87 -9.14 44.35
C GLY A 220 3.23 -8.55 43.98
N LEU A 221 3.36 -7.88 42.82
CA LEU A 221 4.60 -7.30 42.32
C LEU A 221 4.81 -5.87 42.85
N LYS A 222 6.07 -5.44 43.01
CA LYS A 222 6.43 -4.09 43.50
C LYS A 222 7.70 -3.55 42.83
N GLY A 223 7.78 -2.22 42.71
CA GLY A 223 8.93 -1.52 42.12
C GLY A 223 9.13 -1.85 40.63
N LYS A 224 10.35 -1.68 40.13
CA LYS A 224 10.69 -1.81 38.68
C LYS A 224 10.15 -3.08 38.01
N LYS A 225 10.07 -4.21 38.72
CA LYS A 225 9.50 -5.48 38.20
C LYS A 225 7.99 -5.43 37.96
N LEU A 226 7.25 -4.65 38.76
CA LEU A 226 5.84 -4.35 38.50
C LEU A 226 5.70 -3.52 37.23
N ASP A 227 6.53 -2.48 37.09
CA ASP A 227 6.47 -1.54 35.97
C ASP A 227 6.77 -2.24 34.63
N GLU A 228 7.83 -3.05 34.58
CA GLU A 228 8.20 -3.87 33.42
C GLU A 228 7.09 -4.88 33.05
N ALA A 229 6.58 -5.64 34.03
CA ALA A 229 5.52 -6.62 33.80
C ALA A 229 4.17 -5.96 33.42
N LEU A 230 3.90 -4.75 33.91
CA LEU A 230 2.71 -3.97 33.57
C LEU A 230 2.77 -3.54 32.11
N VAL A 231 3.88 -2.97 31.66
CA VAL A 231 4.06 -2.54 30.26
C VAL A 231 3.86 -3.74 29.33
N GLU A 232 4.57 -4.86 29.57
CA GLU A 232 4.47 -6.05 28.72
C GLU A 232 3.03 -6.64 28.68
N ALA A 233 2.36 -6.72 29.83
CA ALA A 233 1.00 -7.23 29.91
C ALA A 233 -0.04 -6.30 29.24
N VAL A 234 0.18 -4.99 29.30
CA VAL A 234 -0.66 -3.98 28.63
C VAL A 234 -0.45 -4.02 27.12
N GLU A 235 0.79 -4.03 26.63
CA GLU A 235 1.08 -4.17 25.19
C GLU A 235 0.45 -5.44 24.61
N ARG A 236 0.55 -6.56 25.34
CA ARG A 236 -0.06 -7.84 24.94
C ARG A 236 -1.59 -7.75 24.85
N LEU A 237 -2.24 -7.14 25.84
CA LEU A 237 -3.71 -6.98 25.87
C LEU A 237 -4.20 -5.97 24.82
N VAL A 238 -3.47 -4.88 24.58
CA VAL A 238 -3.76 -3.92 23.51
C VAL A 238 -3.67 -4.62 22.14
N LYS A 239 -2.64 -5.45 21.93
CA LYS A 239 -2.48 -6.25 20.71
C LYS A 239 -3.66 -7.22 20.53
N GLU A 240 -4.04 -7.96 21.56
CA GLU A 240 -5.20 -8.87 21.55
C GLU A 240 -6.51 -8.14 21.20
N ARG A 241 -6.80 -7.02 21.85
CA ARG A 241 -8.01 -6.21 21.62
C ARG A 241 -8.09 -5.61 20.22
N THR A 242 -6.95 -5.33 19.61
CA THR A 242 -6.85 -4.74 18.26
C THR A 242 -6.66 -5.78 17.16
N ASP A 243 -6.56 -7.08 17.51
CA ASP A 243 -6.27 -8.18 16.61
C ASP A 243 -7.43 -8.49 15.63
N GLY A 244 -7.40 -7.81 14.49
CA GLY A 244 -8.28 -8.04 13.35
C GLY A 244 -7.67 -8.92 12.26
N ASP A 245 -6.56 -9.61 12.53
CA ASP A 245 -5.80 -10.37 11.53
C ASP A 245 -6.64 -11.49 10.89
N LEU A 246 -6.74 -11.45 9.56
CA LEU A 246 -7.45 -12.45 8.73
C LEU A 246 -6.48 -13.32 7.91
N THR A 247 -5.16 -13.15 8.06
CA THR A 247 -4.17 -13.94 7.30
C THR A 247 -4.05 -15.39 7.78
N ARG A 248 -4.53 -15.70 8.98
CA ARG A 248 -4.44 -17.04 9.60
C ARG A 248 -5.19 -18.07 8.76
N GLY A 249 -4.53 -19.19 8.46
CA GLY A 249 -5.05 -20.23 7.57
C GLY A 249 -4.96 -19.92 6.07
N LEU A 250 -4.70 -18.68 5.68
CA LEU A 250 -4.58 -18.26 4.27
C LEU A 250 -3.13 -18.15 3.77
N MET A 251 -2.16 -18.43 4.65
CA MET A 251 -0.72 -18.31 4.39
C MET A 251 -0.04 -19.68 4.44
N PHE A 252 0.72 -20.02 3.41
CA PHE A 252 1.55 -21.23 3.33
C PHE A 252 3.01 -20.84 3.18
N LYS A 253 3.91 -21.40 4.01
CA LYS A 253 5.33 -21.00 4.10
C LYS A 253 5.58 -19.48 4.23
N GLY A 254 4.62 -18.73 4.77
CA GLY A 254 4.67 -17.25 4.89
C GLY A 254 4.25 -16.48 3.64
N ILE A 255 3.61 -17.14 2.68
CA ILE A 255 3.18 -16.60 1.38
C ILE A 255 1.65 -16.80 1.24
N PRO A 256 0.89 -15.83 0.67
CA PRO A 256 -0.54 -16.00 0.43
C PRO A 256 -0.85 -17.21 -0.47
N ARG A 257 -1.72 -18.14 -0.01
CA ARG A 257 -2.32 -19.14 -0.90
C ARG A 257 -3.33 -18.44 -1.81
N GLY A 258 -2.94 -18.23 -3.06
CA GLY A 258 -3.84 -17.78 -4.12
C GLY A 258 -4.38 -18.96 -4.92
N VAL A 259 -5.66 -18.87 -5.33
CA VAL A 259 -6.21 -19.71 -6.42
C VAL A 259 -5.23 -19.69 -7.59
N LYS A 260 -4.81 -20.88 -8.05
CA LYS A 260 -3.67 -21.13 -8.96
C LYS A 260 -3.45 -19.96 -9.93
N ARG A 261 -2.29 -19.29 -9.84
CA ARG A 261 -1.86 -18.29 -10.84
C ARG A 261 -1.88 -18.98 -12.21
N ARG A 262 -2.91 -18.69 -13.01
CA ARG A 262 -3.01 -19.22 -14.38
C ARG A 262 -2.02 -18.44 -15.23
N HIS A 263 -0.76 -18.89 -15.24
CA HIS A 263 0.26 -18.36 -16.13
C HIS A 263 -0.27 -18.43 -17.56
N ALA A 264 -0.50 -17.25 -18.14
CA ALA A 264 -0.94 -17.12 -19.51
C ALA A 264 0.24 -17.39 -20.45
N ASN A 265 0.49 -18.67 -20.76
CA ASN A 265 0.93 -19.16 -22.07
C ASN A 265 1.14 -20.68 -22.01
N GLY A 266 0.35 -21.42 -22.80
CA GLY A 266 0.39 -22.88 -22.84
C GLY A 266 -0.69 -23.45 -23.74
N ILE A 267 -0.43 -23.48 -25.05
CA ILE A 267 -1.27 -24.20 -26.02
C ILE A 267 -1.02 -25.69 -25.84
N ALA A 268 -2.01 -26.46 -25.38
CA ALA A 268 -2.00 -27.92 -25.48
C ALA A 268 -3.43 -28.49 -25.49
N ASN A 269 -3.79 -29.15 -26.59
CA ASN A 269 -4.89 -30.12 -26.61
C ASN A 269 -4.48 -31.37 -25.82
N GLY A 270 -5.36 -31.90 -24.99
CA GLY A 270 -5.14 -33.18 -24.30
C GLY A 270 -6.43 -33.68 -23.65
N SER A 271 -6.94 -34.84 -24.11
CA SER A 271 -8.24 -35.36 -23.71
C SER A 271 -8.17 -36.19 -22.42
N ASN A 272 -8.92 -35.79 -21.40
CA ASN A 272 -9.06 -36.57 -20.17
C ASN A 272 -9.93 -37.82 -20.40
N LYS A 273 -9.34 -39.01 -20.24
CA LYS A 273 -10.09 -40.28 -20.04
C LYS A 273 -9.72 -40.88 -18.68
N ARG A 274 -10.69 -40.88 -17.75
CA ARG A 274 -10.62 -41.62 -16.48
C ARG A 274 -10.83 -43.12 -16.70
N PRO A 275 -10.16 -43.99 -15.93
CA PRO A 275 -10.70 -45.31 -15.59
C PRO A 275 -10.83 -45.55 -14.06
N ARG A 276 -11.85 -46.35 -13.74
CA ARG A 276 -12.34 -46.80 -12.43
C ARG A 276 -11.33 -47.50 -11.50
N LEU A 277 -11.63 -47.44 -10.20
CA LEU A 277 -11.12 -48.27 -9.11
C LEU A 277 -11.81 -49.65 -9.03
N GLU A 278 -11.10 -50.65 -8.48
CA GLU A 278 -11.52 -51.72 -7.54
C GLU A 278 -10.25 -52.56 -7.16
N PRO A 279 -10.22 -53.40 -6.10
CA PRO A 279 -9.06 -53.42 -5.19
C PRO A 279 -8.46 -54.81 -4.90
N SER A 280 -7.17 -54.87 -4.50
CA SER A 280 -6.67 -55.95 -3.62
C SER A 280 -5.36 -55.61 -2.88
N VAL A 281 -5.27 -56.18 -1.67
CA VAL A 281 -4.19 -56.10 -0.66
C VAL A 281 -2.86 -56.75 -1.08
N ALA A 282 -1.72 -56.10 -0.81
CA ALA A 282 -0.75 -56.51 0.24
C ALA A 282 0.64 -55.80 0.15
N HIS A 283 1.13 -55.32 1.31
CA HIS A 283 2.52 -54.99 1.71
C HIS A 283 3.66 -54.83 0.66
N ALA A 284 4.35 -53.67 0.66
CA ALA A 284 5.62 -53.47 1.38
C ALA A 284 6.45 -52.23 0.90
N VAL A 285 6.79 -51.33 1.83
CA VAL A 285 7.91 -50.35 1.87
C VAL A 285 8.49 -49.75 0.57
N ALA A 286 8.18 -48.46 0.35
CA ALA A 286 9.17 -47.40 0.12
C ALA A 286 8.55 -46.06 0.57
N GLU A 287 9.29 -45.25 1.33
CA GLU A 287 8.88 -43.88 1.67
C GLU A 287 9.20 -42.96 0.48
N ASP A 288 8.17 -42.58 -0.27
CA ASP A 288 8.22 -41.51 -1.26
C ASP A 288 7.33 -40.37 -0.73
N ASP A 289 7.95 -39.29 -0.24
CA ASP A 289 7.26 -38.08 0.23
C ASP A 289 6.77 -37.25 -0.98
N SER A 290 5.84 -37.84 -1.72
CA SER A 290 5.00 -37.15 -2.71
C SER A 290 3.63 -36.89 -2.09
N GLU A 291 3.59 -36.05 -1.04
CA GLU A 291 2.32 -35.51 -0.52
C GLU A 291 1.61 -34.70 -1.61
N GLU A 292 0.64 -35.33 -2.27
CA GLU A 292 -0.26 -34.69 -3.22
C GLU A 292 -1.05 -33.58 -2.50
N ASP A 293 -0.83 -32.33 -2.91
CA ASP A 293 -1.39 -31.11 -2.30
C ASP A 293 -2.89 -30.95 -2.67
N ASP A 294 -3.74 -31.86 -2.16
CA ASP A 294 -5.20 -31.88 -2.32
C ASP A 294 -5.92 -31.68 -0.97
N TRP A 295 -5.75 -30.48 -0.39
CA TRP A 295 -6.57 -30.03 0.73
C TRP A 295 -7.90 -29.47 0.20
N SER A 296 -8.99 -30.16 0.50
CA SER A 296 -10.37 -29.76 0.17
C SER A 296 -10.74 -28.38 0.75
N ASP A 297 -11.47 -27.56 -0.01
CA ASP A 297 -11.93 -26.20 0.34
C ASP A 297 -12.97 -26.15 1.49
N ASP A 298 -13.20 -27.27 2.18
CA ASP A 298 -14.29 -27.50 3.14
C ASP A 298 -13.91 -27.16 4.61
N ASP A 299 -12.62 -27.19 4.96
CA ASP A 299 -12.15 -27.03 6.36
C ASP A 299 -11.98 -25.57 6.83
N VAL A 300 -12.30 -24.56 6.00
CA VAL A 300 -12.19 -23.13 6.37
C VAL A 300 -13.45 -22.34 6.03
N VAL A 301 -14.55 -22.71 6.67
CA VAL A 301 -15.77 -21.88 6.77
C VAL A 301 -16.19 -21.71 8.24
N GLU A 302 -15.42 -20.92 8.99
CA GLU A 302 -16.03 -20.10 10.04
C GLU A 302 -17.02 -19.17 9.32
N ASP A 303 -18.30 -19.15 9.73
CA ASP A 303 -19.41 -18.56 8.95
C ASP A 303 -19.15 -17.11 8.52
N THR A 304 -18.62 -16.96 7.30
CA THR A 304 -18.04 -15.70 6.82
C THR A 304 -19.10 -14.61 6.65
N SER A 305 -20.37 -14.99 6.57
CA SER A 305 -21.55 -14.14 6.44
C SER A 305 -21.61 -13.02 7.49
N ASP A 306 -21.23 -13.31 8.73
CA ASP A 306 -21.27 -12.38 9.87
C ASP A 306 -19.95 -11.62 10.09
N LEU A 307 -18.95 -11.84 9.22
CA LEU A 307 -17.68 -11.13 9.30
C LEU A 307 -17.85 -9.66 8.88
N ILE A 308 -17.47 -8.73 9.76
CA ILE A 308 -17.37 -7.30 9.45
C ILE A 308 -15.91 -6.98 9.09
N VAL A 309 -15.69 -6.52 7.85
CA VAL A 309 -14.36 -6.21 7.30
C VAL A 309 -14.17 -4.72 7.05
N ARG A 310 -12.91 -4.28 7.14
CA ARG A 310 -12.44 -2.93 6.79
C ARG A 310 -11.06 -2.98 6.14
N VAL A 311 -10.66 -1.89 5.50
CA VAL A 311 -9.31 -1.76 4.91
C VAL A 311 -8.24 -1.62 5.99
N ASN A 312 -7.11 -2.29 5.77
CA ASN A 312 -5.92 -2.23 6.60
C ASN A 312 -4.90 -1.23 6.02
N TYR A 313 -5.06 0.03 6.37
CA TYR A 313 -4.19 1.10 5.90
C TYR A 313 -2.73 0.97 6.41
N GLU A 314 -2.50 0.42 7.60
CA GLU A 314 -1.14 0.22 8.14
C GLU A 314 -0.32 -0.75 7.27
N LYS A 315 -0.96 -1.82 6.78
CA LYS A 315 -0.34 -2.77 5.85
C LYS A 315 -0.04 -2.13 4.51
N LEU A 316 -0.95 -1.30 3.99
CA LEU A 316 -0.76 -0.60 2.73
C LEU A 316 0.41 0.41 2.79
N ASP A 317 0.65 1.04 3.94
CA ASP A 317 1.86 1.86 4.14
C ASP A 317 3.16 1.04 4.07
N VAL A 318 3.16 -0.24 4.49
CA VAL A 318 4.30 -1.16 4.27
C VAL A 318 4.52 -1.40 2.78
N VAL A 319 3.44 -1.57 2.00
CA VAL A 319 3.52 -1.72 0.54
C VAL A 319 4.13 -0.47 -0.10
N PHE A 320 3.67 0.73 0.29
CA PHE A 320 4.20 1.99 -0.24
C PHE A 320 5.66 2.22 0.14
N ARG A 321 6.08 1.87 1.37
CA ARG A 321 7.49 1.91 1.78
C ARG A 321 8.34 1.00 0.90
N ASN A 322 7.90 -0.24 0.71
CA ASN A 322 8.65 -1.22 -0.08
C ASN A 322 8.72 -0.80 -1.56
N ARG A 323 7.63 -0.28 -2.15
CA ARG A 323 7.64 0.33 -3.50
C ARG A 323 8.68 1.45 -3.61
N ARG A 324 8.73 2.38 -2.65
CA ARG A 324 9.72 3.48 -2.66
C ARG A 324 11.16 2.99 -2.54
N LEU A 325 11.40 1.88 -1.82
CA LEU A 325 12.73 1.27 -1.72
C LEU A 325 13.15 0.56 -3.02
N VAL A 326 12.22 -0.07 -3.75
CA VAL A 326 12.49 -0.62 -5.09
C VAL A 326 12.79 0.51 -6.08
N GLU A 327 11.97 1.57 -6.12
CA GLU A 327 12.23 2.76 -6.95
C GLU A 327 13.59 3.42 -6.66
N LEU A 328 14.08 3.33 -5.42
CA LEU A 328 15.43 3.77 -5.06
C LEU A 328 16.49 2.79 -5.56
N ALA A 329 16.28 1.47 -5.40
CA ALA A 329 17.23 0.45 -5.89
C ALA A 329 17.38 0.48 -7.42
N GLU A 330 16.29 0.71 -8.18
CA GLU A 330 16.30 0.85 -9.64
C GLU A 330 17.15 2.02 -10.15
N GLN A 331 17.31 3.09 -9.36
CA GLN A 331 18.14 4.24 -9.74
C GLN A 331 19.65 3.96 -9.67
N TYR A 332 20.07 2.92 -8.94
CA TYR A 332 21.48 2.62 -8.66
C TYR A 332 21.90 1.18 -9.03
N SER A 333 20.99 0.35 -9.52
CA SER A 333 21.25 -1.06 -9.90
C SER A 333 20.53 -1.45 -11.19
N SER A 334 20.79 -2.66 -11.71
CA SER A 334 20.07 -3.16 -12.89
C SER A 334 18.62 -3.51 -12.55
N ALA A 335 17.71 -3.43 -13.52
CA ALA A 335 16.30 -3.80 -13.32
C ALA A 335 16.14 -5.23 -12.78
N VAL A 336 16.98 -6.17 -13.22
CA VAL A 336 17.03 -7.54 -12.67
C VAL A 336 17.40 -7.56 -11.18
N THR A 337 18.40 -6.77 -10.78
CA THR A 337 18.82 -6.64 -9.37
C THR A 337 17.69 -6.05 -8.52
N ALA A 338 16.98 -5.05 -9.05
CA ALA A 338 15.83 -4.45 -8.38
C ALA A 338 14.64 -5.42 -8.25
N GLN A 339 14.38 -6.28 -9.24
CA GLN A 339 13.35 -7.33 -9.16
C GLN A 339 13.69 -8.40 -8.10
N VAL A 340 14.96 -8.80 -7.99
CA VAL A 340 15.41 -9.69 -6.88
C VAL A 340 15.17 -9.03 -5.52
N TYR A 341 15.42 -7.72 -5.40
CA TYR A 341 15.14 -6.94 -4.20
C TYR A 341 13.65 -6.78 -3.92
N GLU A 342 12.82 -6.58 -4.95
CA GLU A 342 11.37 -6.54 -4.80
C GLU A 342 10.84 -7.88 -4.25
N THR A 343 11.30 -9.02 -4.77
CA THR A 343 10.88 -10.33 -4.25
C THR A 343 11.28 -10.51 -2.78
N LEU A 344 12.50 -10.11 -2.40
CA LEU A 344 12.92 -10.09 -0.98
C LEU A 344 12.00 -9.21 -0.13
N LEU A 345 11.74 -7.97 -0.57
CA LEU A 345 10.87 -7.04 0.12
C LEU A 345 9.43 -7.56 0.22
N ARG A 346 8.92 -8.27 -0.80
CA ARG A 346 7.57 -8.86 -0.83
C ARG A 346 7.42 -10.01 0.18
N LEU A 347 8.44 -10.87 0.32
CA LEU A 347 8.45 -11.92 1.34
C LEU A 347 8.54 -11.37 2.77
N ILE A 348 9.26 -10.26 2.96
CA ILE A 348 9.26 -9.50 4.22
C ILE A 348 7.90 -8.81 4.43
N GLU A 349 7.30 -8.25 3.37
CA GLU A 349 6.03 -7.52 3.41
C GLU A 349 4.94 -8.39 4.02
N TYR A 350 4.78 -9.64 3.56
CA TYR A 350 3.78 -10.58 4.08
C TYR A 350 3.84 -10.74 5.60
N GLN A 351 5.05 -10.82 6.17
CA GLN A 351 5.30 -11.00 7.60
C GLN A 351 5.34 -9.67 8.39
N THR A 352 5.25 -8.52 7.72
CA THR A 352 5.29 -7.18 8.33
C THR A 352 3.88 -6.57 8.38
N PRO A 353 3.30 -6.31 9.57
CA PRO A 353 1.93 -5.77 9.67
C PRO A 353 1.85 -4.25 9.46
N ARG A 354 2.89 -3.50 9.87
CA ARG A 354 2.94 -2.03 9.84
C ARG A 354 4.39 -1.52 9.72
N CYS A 355 4.58 -0.25 9.34
CA CYS A 355 5.92 0.34 9.21
C CYS A 355 6.62 0.58 10.55
N ARG A 356 5.89 1.05 11.58
CA ARG A 356 6.43 1.47 12.88
C ARG A 356 5.44 1.12 13.99
N ASP A 357 5.91 0.52 15.09
CA ASP A 357 5.07 0.18 16.25
C ASP A 357 4.74 1.37 17.16
N GLN A 358 5.55 2.42 17.11
CA GLN A 358 5.38 3.65 17.89
C GLN A 358 4.97 4.79 16.95
N PRO A 359 4.00 5.65 17.35
CA PRO A 359 3.47 6.69 16.48
C PRO A 359 4.50 7.80 16.21
N GLU A 360 5.30 8.14 17.22
CA GLU A 360 6.36 9.15 17.12
C GLU A 360 7.55 8.63 16.29
N ILE A 361 8.17 9.53 15.52
CA ILE A 361 9.42 9.25 14.79
C ILE A 361 10.56 9.55 15.76
N PRO A 362 11.41 8.56 16.14
CA PRO A 362 12.54 8.81 17.01
C PRO A 362 13.52 9.83 16.38
N PRO A 363 14.10 10.78 17.13
CA PRO A 363 15.06 11.75 16.62
C PRO A 363 16.29 11.11 15.96
N GLU A 364 16.88 11.80 14.98
CA GLU A 364 18.02 11.27 14.25
C GLU A 364 19.23 11.05 15.17
N GLY A 365 19.68 9.80 15.27
CA GLY A 365 20.75 9.35 16.16
C GLY A 365 20.28 8.56 17.39
N GLU A 366 18.99 8.63 17.75
CA GLU A 366 18.39 7.87 18.86
C GLU A 366 17.65 6.60 18.38
N GLU A 367 17.65 6.36 17.07
CA GLU A 367 16.62 5.57 16.39
C GLU A 367 16.73 4.04 16.60
N GLY A 368 17.91 3.56 17.04
CA GLY A 368 18.26 2.14 17.11
C GLY A 368 18.36 1.44 15.75
N GLU A 369 18.97 0.26 15.72
CA GLU A 369 18.93 -0.60 14.54
C GLU A 369 17.61 -1.38 14.52
N ARG A 370 16.87 -1.31 13.41
CA ARG A 370 15.60 -2.06 13.22
C ARG A 370 15.65 -2.86 11.93
N TYR A 371 15.90 -4.16 12.07
CA TYR A 371 15.93 -5.12 10.97
C TYR A 371 14.57 -5.76 10.73
N SER A 372 14.31 -6.11 9.48
CA SER A 372 13.20 -6.97 9.08
C SER A 372 13.29 -8.37 9.68
N VAL A 373 12.21 -9.14 9.53
CA VAL A 373 12.30 -10.62 9.56
C VAL A 373 13.35 -11.08 8.53
N ALA A 374 14.09 -12.13 8.87
CA ALA A 374 15.11 -12.72 8.01
C ALA A 374 14.49 -13.72 7.03
N ILE A 375 14.67 -13.51 5.73
CA ILE A 375 14.19 -14.41 4.68
C ILE A 375 15.31 -15.37 4.28
N PRO A 376 15.14 -16.70 4.39
CA PRO A 376 16.12 -17.67 3.92
C PRO A 376 16.35 -17.56 2.41
N LEU A 377 17.59 -17.74 1.98
CA LEU A 377 17.98 -17.64 0.57
C LEU A 377 17.28 -18.69 -0.33
N HIS A 378 16.95 -19.87 0.19
CA HIS A 378 16.23 -20.91 -0.57
C HIS A 378 14.78 -20.48 -0.85
N THR A 379 14.06 -19.96 0.16
CA THR A 379 12.69 -19.44 0.01
C THR A 379 12.63 -18.31 -1.01
N LEU A 380 13.66 -17.46 -1.05
CA LEU A 380 13.76 -16.43 -2.07
C LEU A 380 14.00 -17.03 -3.47
N ALA A 381 14.86 -18.04 -3.59
CA ALA A 381 15.17 -18.69 -4.87
C ALA A 381 13.98 -19.46 -5.49
N GLU A 382 13.06 -19.95 -4.66
CA GLU A 382 11.78 -20.54 -5.07
C GLU A 382 10.81 -19.49 -5.67
N GLU A 383 10.86 -18.24 -5.21
CA GLU A 383 9.87 -17.20 -5.56
C GLU A 383 10.32 -16.18 -6.62
N VAL A 384 11.62 -16.01 -6.87
CA VAL A 384 12.10 -15.17 -7.99
C VAL A 384 11.76 -15.86 -9.30
N ASP A 385 11.14 -15.14 -10.25
CA ASP A 385 10.66 -15.64 -11.55
C ASP A 385 11.70 -16.53 -12.26
N PRO A 386 11.43 -17.84 -12.46
CA PRO A 386 12.35 -18.77 -13.12
C PRO A 386 12.87 -18.33 -14.50
N GLN A 387 12.14 -17.47 -15.22
CA GLN A 387 12.53 -16.95 -16.54
C GLN A 387 13.48 -15.75 -16.47
N LEU A 388 13.71 -15.20 -15.28
CA LEU A 388 14.59 -14.04 -15.07
C LEU A 388 16.07 -14.41 -15.28
N ASP A 389 16.71 -13.77 -16.26
CA ASP A 389 18.15 -13.88 -16.53
C ASP A 389 18.97 -13.09 -15.51
N LEU A 390 19.39 -13.79 -14.46
CA LEU A 390 20.27 -13.26 -13.41
C LEU A 390 21.71 -13.10 -13.93
N ALA A 391 22.24 -14.15 -14.56
CA ALA A 391 23.65 -14.25 -14.95
C ALA A 391 24.07 -13.22 -16.01
N GLY A 392 23.20 -12.88 -16.96
CA GLY A 392 23.48 -11.84 -17.97
C GLY A 392 23.55 -10.41 -17.41
N SER A 393 23.13 -10.20 -16.16
CA SER A 393 22.91 -8.87 -15.59
C SER A 393 23.91 -8.44 -14.49
N ILE A 394 24.81 -9.34 -14.06
CA ILE A 394 25.93 -9.02 -13.16
C ILE A 394 27.26 -9.21 -13.91
N GLY A 395 28.13 -8.20 -13.88
CA GLY A 395 29.51 -8.34 -14.36
C GLY A 395 30.35 -9.24 -13.42
N PRO A 396 31.45 -9.84 -13.89
CA PRO A 396 32.32 -10.66 -13.04
C PRO A 396 32.84 -9.83 -11.85
N MET A 397 32.48 -10.25 -10.63
CA MET A 397 32.76 -9.54 -9.38
C MET A 397 34.24 -9.62 -8.96
N ASP A 398 35.02 -10.52 -9.58
CA ASP A 398 36.38 -10.85 -9.22
C ASP A 398 37.37 -10.54 -10.37
N PRO A 399 38.24 -9.52 -10.24
CA PRO A 399 39.23 -9.18 -11.25
C PRO A 399 40.38 -10.21 -11.36
N SER A 400 40.44 -11.22 -10.48
CA SER A 400 41.42 -12.31 -10.55
C SER A 400 40.97 -13.49 -11.41
N GLN A 401 39.68 -13.58 -11.76
CA GLN A 401 39.21 -14.56 -12.75
C GLN A 401 39.56 -14.09 -14.16
N PRO A 402 40.26 -14.91 -14.98
CA PRO A 402 40.52 -14.56 -16.37
C PRO A 402 39.18 -14.43 -17.11
N PRO A 403 39.03 -13.46 -18.03
CA PRO A 403 37.76 -13.25 -18.73
C PRO A 403 37.40 -14.52 -19.52
N GLY A 404 36.42 -15.26 -19.01
CA GLY A 404 35.88 -16.44 -19.66
C GLY A 404 35.43 -16.07 -21.07
N ARG A 405 36.04 -16.69 -22.08
CA ARG A 405 35.82 -16.36 -23.50
C ARG A 405 34.44 -16.82 -24.01
N ARG A 406 33.36 -16.31 -23.42
CA ARG A 406 31.98 -16.44 -23.93
C ARG A 406 31.58 -15.15 -24.64
N GLY A 407 32.21 -14.96 -25.79
CA GLY A 407 32.13 -13.72 -26.57
C GLY A 407 32.55 -13.90 -28.03
N LYS A 408 32.22 -15.05 -28.63
CA LYS A 408 32.32 -15.27 -30.08
C LYS A 408 31.06 -15.96 -30.58
N ARG A 409 30.31 -15.26 -31.43
CA ARG A 409 29.29 -15.87 -32.29
C ARG A 409 30.02 -16.85 -33.23
N PRO A 410 29.60 -18.12 -33.32
CA PRO A 410 30.12 -19.01 -34.35
C PRO A 410 29.78 -18.46 -35.74
N LEU A 411 30.78 -18.35 -36.61
CA LEU A 411 30.57 -18.13 -38.02
C LEU A 411 30.17 -19.45 -38.68
N GLU A 412 29.18 -19.37 -39.55
CA GLU A 412 28.63 -20.48 -40.33
C GLU A 412 29.65 -20.97 -41.37
N ASN A 413 30.06 -22.26 -41.27
CA ASN A 413 30.44 -23.19 -42.36
C ASN A 413 31.26 -24.37 -41.80
N GLY A 414 30.95 -25.62 -42.19
CA GLY A 414 31.87 -26.75 -41.97
C GLY A 414 31.28 -28.13 -41.63
N VAL A 415 30.33 -28.62 -42.42
CA VAL A 415 29.95 -30.03 -42.72
C VAL A 415 30.73 -31.19 -42.03
N ASN A 416 29.95 -32.16 -41.51
CA ASN A 416 30.22 -33.57 -41.15
C ASN A 416 30.93 -33.94 -39.82
N GLY A 417 30.19 -34.71 -39.00
CA GLY A 417 30.70 -35.53 -37.89
C GLY A 417 29.55 -36.08 -37.03
N ASP A 418 29.15 -37.34 -37.26
CA ASP A 418 28.18 -38.05 -36.40
C ASP A 418 28.70 -38.22 -34.96
N GLY A 419 27.81 -38.14 -33.96
CA GLY A 419 28.18 -38.43 -32.56
C GLY A 419 27.16 -38.00 -31.50
N GLU A 420 26.11 -38.82 -31.34
CA GLU A 420 25.28 -39.03 -30.13
C GLU A 420 24.58 -37.83 -29.43
N ASP A 421 23.26 -37.97 -29.24
CA ASP A 421 22.43 -37.07 -28.44
C ASP A 421 22.77 -37.13 -26.93
N GLU A 422 23.68 -36.26 -26.46
CA GLU A 422 23.74 -35.92 -25.03
C GLU A 422 22.57 -34.98 -24.66
N PRO A 423 21.82 -35.25 -23.58
CA PRO A 423 20.71 -34.38 -23.18
C PRO A 423 21.22 -33.05 -22.62
N ASP A 424 20.49 -31.98 -22.96
CA ASP A 424 20.79 -30.57 -22.64
C ASP A 424 20.74 -30.24 -21.13
N GLY A 425 21.74 -30.75 -20.39
CA GLY A 425 21.83 -30.67 -18.92
C GLY A 425 22.95 -29.77 -18.40
N ALA A 426 23.76 -29.18 -19.27
CA ALA A 426 25.07 -28.63 -18.92
C ALA A 426 25.17 -27.09 -19.02
N LEU A 427 24.20 -26.32 -18.51
CA LEU A 427 24.38 -24.86 -18.34
C LEU A 427 23.57 -24.14 -17.24
N LYS A 428 22.98 -24.85 -16.26
CA LYS A 428 22.41 -24.17 -15.09
C LYS A 428 23.51 -23.69 -14.14
N GLY A 429 23.84 -22.40 -14.23
CA GLY A 429 24.45 -21.68 -13.11
C GLY A 429 23.60 -21.87 -11.85
N ASN A 430 24.23 -21.90 -10.68
CA ASN A 430 23.49 -22.12 -9.44
C ASN A 430 22.66 -20.88 -9.14
N ARG A 431 21.39 -20.86 -9.58
CA ARG A 431 20.46 -19.72 -9.46
C ARG A 431 20.45 -19.09 -8.07
N THR A 432 20.56 -19.92 -7.04
CA THR A 432 20.64 -19.52 -5.62
C THR A 432 21.90 -18.69 -5.32
N HIS A 433 23.02 -18.97 -5.98
CA HIS A 433 24.26 -18.19 -5.94
C HIS A 433 24.12 -16.86 -6.71
N ASP A 434 23.49 -16.86 -7.88
CA ASP A 434 23.28 -15.64 -8.67
C ASP A 434 22.40 -14.63 -7.90
N ILE A 435 21.34 -15.12 -7.21
CA ILE A 435 20.52 -14.33 -6.29
C ILE A 435 21.33 -13.80 -5.10
N ASP A 436 22.18 -14.63 -4.50
CA ASP A 436 23.07 -14.24 -3.40
C ASP A 436 24.07 -13.15 -3.85
N GLN A 437 24.54 -13.20 -5.10
CA GLN A 437 25.41 -12.20 -5.71
C GLN A 437 24.68 -10.86 -5.96
N HIS A 438 23.44 -10.89 -6.49
CA HIS A 438 22.60 -9.69 -6.63
C HIS A 438 22.39 -8.97 -5.29
N LEU A 439 22.03 -9.72 -4.24
CA LEU A 439 21.84 -9.15 -2.91
C LEU A 439 23.16 -8.70 -2.28
N THR A 440 24.27 -9.39 -2.53
CA THR A 440 25.61 -8.97 -2.08
C THR A 440 26.06 -7.65 -2.72
N LEU A 441 25.64 -7.36 -3.96
CA LEU A 441 25.84 -6.06 -4.60
C LEU A 441 24.99 -4.96 -3.95
N LEU A 442 23.72 -5.24 -3.66
CA LEU A 442 22.81 -4.30 -2.97
C LEU A 442 23.18 -4.04 -1.50
N ALA A 443 23.87 -4.98 -0.86
CA ALA A 443 24.40 -4.85 0.49
C ALA A 443 25.61 -3.91 0.61
N GLN A 444 26.19 -3.46 -0.51
CA GLN A 444 27.33 -2.54 -0.50
C GLN A 444 26.91 -1.09 -0.17
N PRO A 445 27.85 -0.26 0.32
CA PRO A 445 27.67 1.19 0.38
C PRO A 445 27.36 1.78 -1.01
N PRO A 446 26.62 2.89 -1.11
CA PRO A 446 26.33 3.83 -0.02
C PRO A 446 25.01 3.59 0.73
N TYR A 447 24.14 2.68 0.26
CA TYR A 447 22.78 2.54 0.81
C TYR A 447 22.54 1.27 1.62
N ASN A 448 23.34 0.22 1.45
CA ASN A 448 23.23 -1.03 2.21
C ASN A 448 21.78 -1.58 2.25
N PHE A 449 21.13 -1.68 1.08
CA PHE A 449 19.70 -2.00 0.92
C PHE A 449 19.24 -3.28 1.61
N CYS A 450 20.15 -4.23 1.78
CA CYS A 450 19.96 -5.46 2.52
C CYS A 450 21.24 -5.87 3.26
N SER A 451 21.12 -6.81 4.18
CA SER A 451 22.21 -7.36 4.98
C SER A 451 22.07 -8.87 5.10
N ARG A 452 23.15 -9.57 4.76
CA ARG A 452 23.29 -11.02 4.92
C ARG A 452 23.48 -11.37 6.39
N ARG A 453 22.74 -12.37 6.86
CA ARG A 453 22.85 -12.95 8.20
C ARG A 453 22.90 -14.48 8.09
N LEU A 454 23.44 -15.14 9.10
CA LEU A 454 23.25 -16.57 9.29
C LEU A 454 22.22 -16.75 10.40
N SER A 455 21.04 -17.25 10.05
CA SER A 455 20.01 -17.63 11.01
C SER A 455 20.07 -19.15 11.18
N SER A 456 20.45 -19.64 12.36
CA SER A 456 20.63 -21.08 12.62
C SER A 456 21.51 -21.82 11.59
N GLY A 457 22.55 -21.14 11.08
CA GLY A 457 23.44 -21.66 10.03
C GLY A 457 22.94 -21.49 8.59
N ILE A 458 21.68 -21.08 8.38
CA ILE A 458 21.08 -20.88 7.06
C ILE A 458 21.36 -19.44 6.57
N PRO A 459 21.90 -19.24 5.35
CA PRO A 459 22.06 -17.91 4.78
C PRO A 459 20.69 -17.24 4.60
N SER A 460 20.52 -16.10 5.26
CA SER A 460 19.27 -15.38 5.35
C SER A 460 19.51 -13.89 5.09
N TRP A 461 18.52 -13.20 4.51
CA TRP A 461 18.63 -11.79 4.15
C TRP A 461 17.65 -10.93 4.95
N THR A 462 18.13 -9.75 5.38
CA THR A 462 17.37 -8.78 6.17
C THR A 462 17.50 -7.37 5.58
N VAL A 463 16.57 -6.48 5.91
CA VAL A 463 16.56 -5.07 5.50
C VAL A 463 16.54 -4.19 6.75
N GLU A 464 17.43 -3.20 6.84
CA GLU A 464 17.43 -2.22 7.94
C GLU A 464 16.55 -1.01 7.59
N TYR A 465 15.26 -1.10 7.91
CA TYR A 465 14.28 -0.10 7.48
C TYR A 465 14.57 1.30 8.03
N ARG A 466 15.09 1.41 9.26
CA ARG A 466 15.31 2.73 9.88
C ARG A 466 16.46 3.50 9.20
N HIS A 467 17.55 2.81 8.84
CA HIS A 467 18.63 3.36 8.04
C HIS A 467 18.15 3.81 6.66
N LEU A 468 17.37 2.99 5.95
CA LEU A 468 16.90 3.31 4.61
C LEU A 468 15.86 4.43 4.59
N ALA A 469 14.93 4.47 5.56
CA ALA A 469 14.00 5.58 5.74
C ALA A 469 14.73 6.90 5.99
N ARG A 470 15.79 6.89 6.82
CA ARG A 470 16.67 8.05 7.05
C ARG A 470 17.38 8.50 5.77
N HIS A 471 17.85 7.58 4.94
CA HIS A 471 18.46 7.90 3.64
C HIS A 471 17.46 8.49 2.64
N LEU A 472 16.27 7.88 2.48
CA LEU A 472 15.18 8.44 1.66
C LEU A 472 14.82 9.87 2.09
N ARG A 473 14.71 10.10 3.40
CA ARG A 473 14.41 11.40 4.00
C ARG A 473 15.47 12.45 3.64
N HIS A 474 16.76 12.13 3.79
CA HIS A 474 17.84 13.04 3.39
C HIS A 474 17.86 13.29 1.89
N LEU A 475 17.66 12.25 1.06
CA LEU A 475 17.61 12.39 -0.40
C LEU A 475 16.50 13.34 -0.88
N GLU A 476 15.30 13.27 -0.30
CA GLU A 476 14.23 14.22 -0.67
C GLU A 476 14.51 15.64 -0.20
N ILE A 477 15.05 15.83 1.01
CA ILE A 477 15.46 17.18 1.48
C ILE A 477 16.54 17.76 0.57
N GLU A 478 17.56 16.97 0.25
CA GLU A 478 18.62 17.36 -0.68
C GLU A 478 18.05 17.72 -2.05
N ARG A 479 17.19 16.87 -2.63
CA ARG A 479 16.53 17.14 -3.92
C ARG A 479 15.81 18.49 -3.89
N ILE A 480 15.05 18.77 -2.84
CA ILE A 480 14.29 20.03 -2.68
C ILE A 480 15.23 21.23 -2.54
N VAL A 481 16.29 21.10 -1.76
CA VAL A 481 17.31 22.16 -1.57
C VAL A 481 18.06 22.42 -2.87
N GLY A 482 18.46 21.37 -3.59
CA GLY A 482 19.13 21.45 -4.88
C GLY A 482 18.27 22.13 -5.95
N THR A 483 16.98 21.79 -6.02
CA THR A 483 16.04 22.44 -6.95
C THR A 483 15.75 23.90 -6.59
N ARG A 484 15.71 24.27 -5.30
CA ARG A 484 15.38 25.65 -4.87
C ARG A 484 16.57 26.60 -4.79
N TYR A 485 17.74 26.10 -4.41
CA TYR A 485 18.92 26.91 -4.06
C TYR A 485 20.20 26.49 -4.79
N GLY A 486 20.15 25.42 -5.58
CA GLY A 486 21.29 24.94 -6.38
C GLY A 486 22.34 24.15 -5.59
N SER A 487 23.42 23.80 -6.29
CA SER A 487 24.48 22.90 -5.81
C SER A 487 25.32 23.48 -4.67
N ALA A 488 25.41 24.80 -4.54
CA ALA A 488 26.12 25.46 -3.44
C ALA A 488 25.41 25.21 -2.10
N ALA A 489 24.08 25.30 -2.07
CA ALA A 489 23.27 25.06 -0.88
C ALA A 489 23.30 23.58 -0.46
N LEU A 490 23.19 22.66 -1.43
CA LEU A 490 23.42 21.23 -1.23
C LEU A 490 24.76 20.93 -0.55
N ARG A 491 25.84 21.55 -1.05
CA ARG A 491 27.18 21.39 -0.46
C ARG A 491 27.22 21.87 0.99
N VAL A 492 26.61 23.03 1.28
CA VAL A 492 26.54 23.57 2.65
C VAL A 492 25.77 22.64 3.59
N ILE A 493 24.59 22.13 3.20
CA ILE A 493 23.82 21.20 4.04
C ILE A 493 24.58 19.90 4.27
N ARG A 494 25.18 19.30 3.24
CA ARG A 494 26.02 18.09 3.38
C ARG A 494 27.19 18.30 4.35
N ILE A 495 27.84 19.47 4.31
CA ILE A 495 28.91 19.81 5.27
C ILE A 495 28.36 19.94 6.69
N LEU A 496 27.25 20.64 6.89
CA LEU A 496 26.63 20.82 8.21
C LEU A 496 26.10 19.50 8.79
N LEU A 497 25.56 18.60 7.96
CA LEU A 497 25.16 17.25 8.36
C LEU A 497 26.39 16.41 8.79
N ALA A 498 27.47 16.45 8.00
CA ALA A 498 28.67 15.64 8.26
C ALA A 498 29.63 16.20 9.34
N LYS A 499 29.52 17.48 9.71
CA LYS A 499 30.41 18.16 10.67
C LYS A 499 29.68 18.80 11.87
N GLY A 500 28.35 18.83 11.85
CA GLY A 500 27.56 19.51 12.86
C GLY A 500 27.68 21.03 12.76
N LYS A 501 27.79 21.69 13.93
CA LYS A 501 27.70 23.15 14.04
C LYS A 501 29.03 23.81 13.69
N LEU A 502 29.03 24.76 12.76
CA LEU A 502 30.24 25.41 12.23
C LEU A 502 30.11 26.94 12.21
N ASP A 503 31.20 27.65 12.48
CA ASP A 503 31.29 29.09 12.25
C ASP A 503 31.39 29.40 10.74
N GLU A 504 31.01 30.62 10.33
CA GLU A 504 31.01 31.02 8.91
C GLU A 504 32.38 30.85 8.25
N LYS A 505 33.48 31.18 8.96
CA LYS A 505 34.83 31.07 8.40
C LYS A 505 35.19 29.60 8.11
N ARG A 506 34.97 28.70 9.07
CA ARG A 506 35.23 27.27 8.86
C ARG A 506 34.34 26.67 7.79
N LEU A 507 33.07 27.08 7.73
CA LEU A 507 32.15 26.66 6.68
C LEU A 507 32.58 27.18 5.30
N GLN A 508 33.14 28.38 5.21
CA GLN A 508 33.73 28.92 3.98
C GLN A 508 34.95 28.11 3.52
N GLU A 509 35.88 27.80 4.44
CA GLU A 509 37.06 26.98 4.16
C GLU A 509 36.70 25.60 3.59
N ILE A 510 35.68 24.93 4.14
CA ILE A 510 35.27 23.58 3.71
C ILE A 510 34.40 23.61 2.45
N SER A 511 33.52 24.60 2.30
CA SER A 511 32.61 24.69 1.15
C SER A 511 33.25 25.21 -0.13
N LEU A 512 34.43 25.84 -0.03
CA LEU A 512 35.14 26.51 -1.13
C LEU A 512 34.27 27.55 -1.85
N LEU A 513 33.44 28.27 -1.07
CA LEU A 513 32.60 29.38 -1.54
C LEU A 513 33.24 30.73 -1.20
N SER A 514 32.89 31.78 -1.95
CA SER A 514 33.24 33.14 -1.52
C SER A 514 32.38 33.53 -0.30
N SER A 515 32.89 34.40 0.58
CA SER A 515 32.13 34.87 1.75
C SER A 515 30.85 35.63 1.36
N LYS A 516 30.79 36.19 0.15
CA LYS A 516 29.56 36.80 -0.38
C LYS A 516 28.52 35.73 -0.71
N ASP A 517 28.92 34.74 -1.51
CA ASP A 517 28.00 33.70 -2.00
C ASP A 517 27.53 32.80 -0.86
N LEU A 518 28.43 32.46 0.08
CA LEU A 518 28.09 31.70 1.28
C LEU A 518 27.03 32.41 2.12
N ARG A 519 27.18 33.72 2.38
CA ARG A 519 26.19 34.50 3.14
C ARG A 519 24.85 34.64 2.40
N GLN A 520 24.88 34.77 1.07
CA GLN A 520 23.65 34.78 0.27
C GLN A 520 22.91 33.43 0.33
N VAL A 521 23.64 32.32 0.22
CA VAL A 521 23.09 30.95 0.33
C VAL A 521 22.55 30.67 1.73
N LEU A 522 23.31 31.00 2.78
CA LEU A 522 22.89 30.85 4.17
C LEU A 522 21.66 31.69 4.50
N GLY A 523 21.62 32.96 4.10
CA GLY A 523 20.46 33.83 4.31
C GLY A 523 19.20 33.32 3.61
N GLY A 524 19.32 32.80 2.37
CA GLY A 524 18.19 32.19 1.65
C GLY A 524 17.66 30.91 2.30
N MET A 525 18.56 30.04 2.78
CA MET A 525 18.18 28.82 3.51
C MET A 525 17.64 29.12 4.92
N GLN A 526 18.15 30.13 5.61
CA GLN A 526 17.65 30.56 6.92
C GLN A 526 16.25 31.15 6.83
N ALA A 527 15.98 31.99 5.83
CA ALA A 527 14.65 32.60 5.63
C ALA A 527 13.52 31.58 5.39
N THR A 528 13.86 30.33 5.08
CA THR A 528 12.93 29.21 4.89
C THR A 528 13.11 28.08 5.91
N GLY A 529 13.98 28.26 6.92
CA GLY A 529 14.16 27.33 8.03
C GLY A 529 14.91 26.04 7.71
N PHE A 530 15.74 26.01 6.66
CA PHE A 530 16.65 24.88 6.37
C PHE A 530 17.90 24.89 7.25
N VAL A 531 18.44 26.06 7.56
CA VAL A 531 19.60 26.22 8.46
C VAL A 531 19.30 27.31 9.48
N ASP A 532 19.87 27.19 10.68
CA ASP A 532 19.74 28.20 11.72
C ASP A 532 21.09 28.62 12.28
N LEU A 533 21.08 29.77 12.96
CA LEU A 533 22.24 30.38 13.59
C LEU A 533 22.12 30.25 15.11
N GLN A 534 23.05 29.52 15.73
CA GLN A 534 23.14 29.43 17.19
C GLN A 534 24.13 30.47 17.71
N GLU A 535 23.65 31.31 18.63
CA GLU A 535 24.48 32.24 19.41
C GLU A 535 25.07 31.54 20.63
N VAL A 536 26.39 31.57 20.78
CA VAL A 536 27.12 31.08 21.95
C VAL A 536 27.90 32.27 22.56
N PRO A 537 27.32 32.98 23.55
CA PRO A 537 27.95 34.15 24.15
C PRO A 537 29.12 33.74 25.04
N ARG A 538 30.27 34.42 24.91
CA ARG A 538 31.45 34.19 25.78
C ARG A 538 31.36 34.93 27.13
N ASP A 539 30.33 35.76 27.32
CA ASP A 539 30.08 36.51 28.55
C ASP A 539 28.58 36.57 28.91
N ALA A 540 28.28 36.93 30.16
CA ALA A 540 26.90 37.05 30.63
C ALA A 540 26.13 38.20 29.96
N GLN A 541 26.87 39.21 29.47
CA GLN A 541 26.36 40.40 28.80
C GLN A 541 25.92 40.14 27.34
N ARG A 542 26.21 38.95 26.79
CA ARG A 542 25.83 38.47 25.45
C ARG A 542 26.13 39.47 24.32
N GLN A 543 27.25 40.20 24.45
CA GLN A 543 27.59 41.23 23.48
C GLN A 543 27.94 40.60 22.11
N PRO A 544 27.39 41.07 20.98
CA PRO A 544 27.63 40.47 19.66
C PRO A 544 29.12 40.30 19.30
N SER A 545 29.96 41.26 19.70
CA SER A 545 31.42 41.21 19.51
C SER A 545 32.14 40.12 20.32
N ARG A 546 31.48 39.55 21.33
CA ARG A 546 31.96 38.44 22.18
C ARG A 546 31.09 37.18 22.04
N THR A 547 30.15 37.14 21.09
CA THR A 547 29.32 35.98 20.78
C THR A 547 29.92 35.20 19.61
N ILE A 548 29.96 33.88 19.74
CA ILE A 548 30.30 32.97 18.63
C ILE A 548 28.98 32.62 17.92
N TYR A 549 28.97 32.71 16.60
CA TYR A 549 27.82 32.40 15.76
C TYR A 549 28.10 31.10 15.01
N LEU A 550 27.30 30.06 15.28
CA LEU A 550 27.45 28.72 14.70
C LEU A 550 26.24 28.39 13.84
N TRP A 551 26.46 28.19 12.54
CA TRP A 551 25.47 27.66 11.62
C TRP A 551 25.26 26.17 11.86
N PHE A 552 24.01 25.72 11.80
CA PHE A 552 23.66 24.31 11.93
C PHE A 552 22.45 23.91 11.08
N TYR A 553 22.43 22.63 10.72
CA TYR A 553 21.34 21.93 10.05
C TYR A 553 20.72 20.94 11.04
N ASP A 554 19.40 20.84 11.07
CA ASP A 554 18.62 19.95 11.93
C ASP A 554 17.60 19.23 11.04
N PRO A 555 17.87 17.96 10.65
CA PRO A 555 17.03 17.27 9.69
C PRO A 555 15.60 17.08 10.22
N ASP A 556 15.40 16.80 11.50
CA ASP A 556 14.06 16.55 12.05
C ASP A 556 13.20 17.82 12.08
N ARG A 557 13.79 18.99 12.39
CA ARG A 557 13.09 20.28 12.26
C ARG A 557 12.76 20.60 10.81
N VAL A 558 13.70 20.39 9.89
CA VAL A 558 13.49 20.60 8.45
C VAL A 558 12.39 19.68 7.92
N CYS A 559 12.35 18.41 8.35
CA CYS A 559 11.28 17.47 8.01
C CYS A 559 9.90 17.98 8.48
N ARG A 560 9.79 18.42 9.74
CA ARG A 560 8.51 18.96 10.27
C ARG A 560 8.04 20.19 9.50
N ASN A 561 8.94 21.12 9.19
CA ASN A 561 8.64 22.32 8.39
C ASN A 561 8.18 21.94 6.97
N LEU A 562 8.93 21.06 6.31
CA LEU A 562 8.65 20.59 4.95
C LEU A 562 7.33 19.81 4.87
N LEU A 563 7.04 18.96 5.85
CA LEU A 563 5.78 18.22 5.96
C LEU A 563 4.58 19.20 6.10
N GLN A 564 4.72 20.23 6.94
CA GLN A 564 3.71 21.27 7.09
C GLN A 564 3.45 22.04 5.78
N ASP A 565 4.51 22.39 5.04
CA ASP A 565 4.40 23.07 3.75
C ASP A 565 3.85 22.16 2.65
N THR A 566 4.14 20.87 2.70
CA THR A 566 3.57 19.84 1.82
C THR A 566 2.06 19.75 2.02
N TYR A 567 1.58 19.69 3.26
CA TYR A 567 0.14 19.74 3.54
C TYR A 567 -0.53 21.06 3.10
N LYS A 568 0.15 22.20 3.25
CA LYS A 568 -0.35 23.49 2.71
C LYS A 568 -0.45 23.43 1.18
N ALA A 569 0.51 22.83 0.48
CA ALA A 569 0.49 22.66 -0.96
C ALA A 569 -0.65 21.74 -1.42
N MET A 570 -0.79 20.55 -0.83
CA MET A 570 -1.89 19.61 -1.11
C MET A 570 -3.26 20.27 -0.89
N SER A 571 -3.42 21.00 0.23
CA SER A 571 -4.65 21.73 0.55
C SER A 571 -4.96 22.81 -0.51
N ARG A 572 -3.96 23.55 -0.99
CA ARG A 572 -4.12 24.53 -2.08
C ARG A 572 -4.52 23.87 -3.41
N CYS A 573 -3.93 22.73 -3.77
CA CYS A 573 -4.35 21.97 -4.97
C CYS A 573 -5.81 21.52 -4.87
N LEU A 574 -6.22 20.94 -3.75
CA LEU A 574 -7.59 20.50 -3.52
C LEU A 574 -8.60 21.67 -3.49
N GLN A 575 -8.21 22.80 -2.91
CA GLN A 575 -9.00 24.04 -2.97
C GLN A 575 -9.13 24.56 -4.40
N ARG A 576 -8.08 24.47 -5.22
CA ARG A 576 -8.12 24.88 -6.63
C ARG A 576 -9.03 23.99 -7.47
N ILE A 577 -8.98 22.66 -7.28
CA ILE A 577 -9.91 21.71 -7.92
C ILE A 577 -11.35 22.11 -7.56
N ARG A 578 -11.66 22.33 -6.28
CA ARG A 578 -13.00 22.74 -5.83
C ARG A 578 -13.45 24.06 -6.45
N PHE A 579 -12.57 25.06 -6.53
CA PHE A 579 -12.87 26.36 -7.12
C PHE A 579 -13.20 26.24 -8.61
N GLU A 580 -12.36 25.53 -9.37
CA GLU A 580 -12.54 25.32 -10.81
C GLU A 580 -13.78 24.47 -11.11
N ARG A 581 -14.05 23.41 -10.33
CA ARG A 581 -15.28 22.61 -10.42
C ARG A 581 -16.52 23.47 -10.20
N ASN A 582 -16.54 24.28 -9.14
CA ASN A 582 -17.67 25.15 -8.83
C ASN A 582 -17.95 26.17 -9.95
N ARG A 583 -16.91 26.64 -10.64
CA ARG A 583 -17.03 27.56 -11.79
C ARG A 583 -17.68 26.90 -13.02
N LEU A 584 -17.54 25.58 -13.14
CA LEU A 584 -18.12 24.77 -14.22
C LEU A 584 -19.34 23.94 -13.76
N ARG A 585 -19.90 24.20 -12.57
CA ARG A 585 -20.90 23.34 -11.93
C ARG A 585 -22.05 22.96 -12.87
N GLU A 586 -22.75 23.95 -13.43
CA GLU A 586 -23.94 23.71 -14.27
C GLU A 586 -23.61 22.95 -15.57
N PHE A 587 -22.40 23.12 -16.09
CA PHE A 587 -21.89 22.33 -17.20
C PHE A 587 -21.58 20.89 -16.77
N LEU A 588 -20.92 20.70 -15.63
CA LEU A 588 -20.58 19.38 -15.12
C LEU A 588 -21.84 18.59 -14.71
N ASP A 589 -22.84 19.25 -14.14
CA ASP A 589 -24.17 18.70 -13.84
C ASP A 589 -24.96 18.32 -15.12
N LYS A 590 -24.58 18.84 -16.32
CA LYS A 590 -25.06 18.35 -17.62
C LYS A 590 -24.31 17.08 -18.03
N THR A 591 -22.99 17.03 -17.84
CA THR A 591 -22.15 15.89 -18.26
C THR A 591 -22.23 14.67 -17.34
N GLU A 592 -22.54 14.87 -16.05
CA GLU A 592 -22.61 13.80 -15.05
C GLU A 592 -23.96 13.04 -15.06
N ARG A 593 -24.90 13.40 -15.96
CA ARG A 593 -26.19 12.69 -16.14
C ARG A 593 -25.98 11.33 -16.79
N SER A 594 -26.80 10.34 -16.41
CA SER A 594 -26.66 8.95 -16.84
C SER A 594 -26.90 8.70 -18.34
N ASP A 595 -27.65 9.57 -19.01
CA ASP A 595 -27.87 9.56 -20.47
C ASP A 595 -26.68 10.12 -21.25
N VAL A 596 -26.00 11.13 -20.70
CA VAL A 596 -24.84 11.80 -21.31
C VAL A 596 -23.52 11.07 -21.03
N LYS A 597 -23.35 10.55 -19.81
CA LYS A 597 -22.13 9.87 -19.35
C LYS A 597 -21.86 8.61 -20.20
N GLY A 598 -20.70 8.57 -20.86
CA GLY A 598 -20.34 7.51 -21.81
C GLY A 598 -20.80 7.76 -23.25
N ASN A 599 -21.83 8.59 -23.46
CA ASN A 599 -22.32 9.02 -24.77
C ASN A 599 -21.96 10.49 -25.08
N GLU A 600 -20.84 10.96 -24.52
CA GLU A 600 -20.49 12.39 -24.46
C GLU A 600 -20.41 13.02 -25.85
N GLU A 601 -19.82 12.30 -26.82
CA GLU A 601 -19.68 12.73 -28.23
C GLU A 601 -21.03 12.90 -28.95
N ARG A 602 -22.09 12.23 -28.47
CA ARG A 602 -23.43 12.29 -29.07
C ARG A 602 -24.29 13.43 -28.51
N TYR A 603 -24.07 13.81 -27.25
CA TYR A 603 -24.93 14.75 -26.51
C TYR A 603 -24.28 16.10 -26.17
N LEU A 604 -22.98 16.26 -26.45
CA LEU A 604 -22.22 17.50 -26.24
C LEU A 604 -21.73 18.06 -27.58
N SER A 605 -21.75 19.38 -27.71
CA SER A 605 -21.13 20.06 -28.86
C SER A 605 -19.60 19.96 -28.81
N GLU A 606 -18.90 20.13 -29.94
CA GLU A 606 -17.42 20.13 -29.99
C GLU A 606 -16.78 21.11 -28.99
N ALA A 607 -17.39 22.28 -28.78
CA ALA A 607 -16.93 23.27 -27.81
C ALA A 607 -17.12 22.80 -26.35
N GLU A 608 -18.20 22.09 -26.07
CA GLU A 608 -18.46 21.47 -24.77
C GLU A 608 -17.52 20.28 -24.52
N LEU A 609 -17.30 19.40 -25.50
CA LEU A 609 -16.33 18.30 -25.42
C LEU A 609 -14.93 18.82 -25.11
N LYS A 610 -14.48 19.85 -25.84
CA LYS A 610 -13.19 20.51 -25.58
C LYS A 610 -13.12 21.14 -24.19
N THR A 611 -14.23 21.67 -23.67
CA THR A 611 -14.32 22.21 -22.30
C THR A 611 -14.26 21.11 -21.25
N LEU A 612 -14.92 19.96 -21.49
CA LEU A 612 -14.87 18.78 -20.62
C LEU A 612 -13.47 18.17 -20.58
N GLN A 613 -12.79 18.08 -21.73
CA GLN A 613 -11.40 17.63 -21.80
C GLN A 613 -10.47 18.57 -21.01
N GLN A 614 -10.54 19.89 -21.24
CA GLN A 614 -9.77 20.88 -20.47
C GLN A 614 -10.05 20.83 -18.96
N TRP A 615 -11.28 20.48 -18.55
CA TRP A 615 -11.60 20.22 -17.15
C TRP A 615 -10.90 18.95 -16.65
N ARG A 616 -11.04 17.83 -17.35
CA ARG A 616 -10.43 16.53 -17.01
C ARG A 616 -8.91 16.64 -16.91
N ASP A 617 -8.24 17.27 -17.87
CA ASP A 617 -6.79 17.48 -17.88
C ASP A 617 -6.33 18.28 -16.65
N LYS A 618 -7.11 19.31 -16.27
CA LYS A 618 -6.82 20.13 -15.08
C LYS A 618 -7.08 19.39 -13.77
N GLU A 619 -8.16 18.61 -13.68
CA GLU A 619 -8.48 17.77 -12.52
C GLU A 619 -7.40 16.69 -12.35
N ALA A 620 -7.01 16.00 -13.43
CA ALA A 620 -5.95 14.99 -13.46
C ALA A 620 -4.58 15.58 -13.08
N LEU A 621 -4.19 16.74 -13.62
CA LEU A 621 -2.93 17.39 -13.25
C LEU A 621 -2.88 17.74 -11.77
N LEU A 622 -3.92 18.36 -11.22
CA LEU A 622 -3.95 18.77 -9.82
C LEU A 622 -4.05 17.59 -8.85
N LEU A 623 -4.74 16.51 -9.22
CA LEU A 623 -4.75 15.25 -8.44
C LEU A 623 -3.40 14.53 -8.54
N GLY A 624 -2.74 14.57 -9.70
CA GLY A 624 -1.38 14.06 -9.90
C GLY A 624 -0.34 14.78 -9.03
N GLU A 625 -0.45 16.10 -8.86
CA GLU A 625 0.39 16.83 -7.88
C GLU A 625 0.09 16.44 -6.44
N VAL A 626 -1.18 16.23 -6.07
CA VAL A 626 -1.53 15.74 -4.71
C VAL A 626 -0.95 14.34 -4.48
N SER A 627 -0.95 13.48 -5.51
CA SER A 627 -0.32 12.15 -5.48
C SER A 627 1.19 12.25 -5.24
N ARG A 628 1.91 13.08 -6.02
CA ARG A 628 3.35 13.33 -5.84
C ARG A 628 3.71 13.91 -4.48
N LEU A 629 2.89 14.82 -3.96
CA LEU A 629 3.09 15.41 -2.63
C LEU A 629 2.85 14.38 -1.51
N ASP A 630 1.94 13.42 -1.71
CA ASP A 630 1.74 12.31 -0.78
C ASP A 630 2.94 11.33 -0.71
N ASP A 631 3.71 11.15 -1.80
CA ASP A 631 4.95 10.35 -1.74
C ASP A 631 5.97 10.99 -0.78
N LEU A 632 6.07 12.32 -0.82
CA LEU A 632 6.89 13.07 0.13
C LEU A 632 6.35 12.98 1.57
N VAL A 633 5.02 13.01 1.77
CA VAL A 633 4.43 12.75 3.10
C VAL A 633 4.77 11.35 3.60
N ALA A 634 4.69 10.32 2.74
CA ALA A 634 4.99 8.96 3.12
C ALA A 634 6.43 8.80 3.63
N VAL A 635 7.41 9.37 2.90
CA VAL A 635 8.82 9.39 3.30
C VAL A 635 9.08 10.21 4.57
N LEU A 636 8.42 11.35 4.76
CA LEU A 636 8.68 12.25 5.89
C LEU A 636 7.91 11.89 7.17
N ARG A 637 6.80 11.13 7.07
CA ARG A 637 5.90 10.82 8.19
C ARG A 637 5.75 9.33 8.47
N ASP A 638 5.60 8.48 7.45
CA ASP A 638 5.07 7.13 7.67
C ASP A 638 6.15 6.06 7.81
N PHE A 639 7.23 6.16 7.02
CA PHE A 639 8.25 5.12 6.86
C PHE A 639 9.21 4.95 8.05
#